data_AF-A0A7G8DCZ0-F1
#
_entry.id   AF-A0A7G8DCZ0-F1
#
_cell.length_a   1.000
_cell.length_b   1.000
_cell.length_c   1.000
_cell.angle_alpha   90.00
_cell.angle_beta   90.00
_cell.angle_gamma   90.00
#
_symmetry.space_group_name_H-M   'P 1'
#
loop_
_entity.id
_entity.type
_entity.pdbx_description
1 polymer ?
#
loop_
_entity_poly.entity_id
_entity_poly.type
_entity_poly.pdbx_seq_one_letter_code
_entity_poly.pdbx_strand_id
1 'polypeptide(L)'
;MMDPQQRAAKEQGILGQIKRGLSEGFRVTPEDRRDLLWEIRDAEGKSEPPRGTQVFGTQPLFDAARQAKTVDPQQFGWLPVDAINNESFIRRANAGLNFGPSPMDLIGEQVTETNLPRYKEALHNQGFARKAAYLGGTVASDIVNDGARSIWWLLNAPQATTNVINEQLGATLNPDLFANRVVPLEEAQKKGWVAYVEPQLDPEVFQARVKKIRDARSGEVFNAMADSQLDMDNIEEALDAFDQGVETEARRELLEEAKKEPVNYKRTRPGVKIRSNRIYKRRFNPNLVTAATLIPAGVAINSGIGLLGRQEGYAVTVPQEDDPFSTDNVVAEVAARYLTGREGRLLEAEDFLLERPDVSYGEYQKYKGYLRDRDVDLNPFDDGRINLGGILKTNPDGIRGAEVSFMGKTLPVNDTLLGTGGAILGAAGGAALTNLGSIRFRGGMRGRKGLGKLGAFVPEVMPRQSDGTRIQAHPNNKFINNMQAEFDKDDGWQHNARVLGTVFGGGMLGLTAGEVTGNAIEDERRRRNFEERNPGIDYETYRANAKQLLKDKYDLMKANPSAAEEREKSRTGFSKRSQQQALNTKALQQQTLVDQIVDQDLRQQADKAMSTQQWALGKSQAIDEEIGRRRARKQEEEQPMTIPF
;
A
#
# COMPACT_ATOMS: atom_id res chain seq x y z
N MET A 1 27.28 8.87 46.38
CA MET A 1 25.82 8.69 46.22
C MET A 1 25.21 10.07 46.02
N MET A 2 24.50 10.31 44.91
CA MET A 2 23.89 11.62 44.65
C MET A 2 22.62 11.80 45.49
N ASP A 3 22.43 13.02 46.02
CA ASP A 3 21.25 13.46 46.74
C ASP A 3 19.97 13.30 45.88
N PRO A 4 18.89 12.70 46.40
CA PRO A 4 17.61 12.57 45.70
C PRO A 4 17.10 13.86 45.05
N GLN A 5 17.34 15.03 45.66
CA GLN A 5 16.91 16.31 45.07
C GLN A 5 17.74 16.68 43.82
N GLN A 6 19.04 16.36 43.82
CA GLN A 6 19.90 16.57 42.66
C GLN A 6 19.59 15.59 41.51
N ARG A 7 19.11 14.37 41.82
CA ARG A 7 18.59 13.43 40.81
C ARG A 7 17.32 13.94 40.15
N ALA A 8 16.36 14.42 40.94
CA ALA A 8 15.10 14.96 40.40
C ALA A 8 15.33 16.21 39.50
N ALA A 9 16.24 17.11 39.90
CA ALA A 9 16.58 18.29 39.09
C ALA A 9 17.30 17.91 37.78
N LYS A 10 18.16 16.90 37.82
CA LYS A 10 18.86 16.39 36.62
C LYS A 10 17.91 15.66 35.67
N GLU A 11 16.97 14.88 36.20
CA GLU A 11 15.94 14.20 35.41
C GLU A 11 14.97 15.19 34.75
N GLN A 12 14.57 16.26 35.45
CA GLN A 12 13.75 17.33 34.86
C GLN A 12 14.51 18.13 33.79
N GLY A 13 15.82 18.36 33.97
CA GLY A 13 16.67 18.99 32.95
C GLY A 13 16.83 18.15 31.69
N ILE A 14 17.02 16.83 31.84
CA ILE A 14 17.14 15.88 30.73
C ILE A 14 15.80 15.73 29.98
N LEU A 15 14.68 15.59 30.70
CA LEU A 15 13.34 15.56 30.09
C LEU A 15 12.99 16.88 29.40
N GLY A 16 13.44 18.02 29.95
CA GLY A 16 13.31 19.33 29.33
C GLY A 16 14.11 19.45 28.02
N GLN A 17 15.35 18.95 27.99
CA GLN A 17 16.18 18.91 26.78
C GLN A 17 15.65 17.93 25.73
N ILE A 18 15.12 16.77 26.13
CA ILE A 18 14.49 15.81 25.22
C ILE A 18 13.20 16.38 24.63
N LYS A 19 12.35 17.04 25.43
CA LYS A 19 11.15 17.72 24.92
C LYS A 19 11.50 18.88 24.00
N ARG A 20 12.55 19.65 24.30
CA ARG A 20 13.01 20.77 23.45
C ARG A 20 13.58 20.24 22.14
N GLY A 21 14.43 19.21 22.19
CA GLY A 21 14.99 18.52 21.01
C GLY A 21 13.94 17.79 20.16
N LEU A 22 12.91 17.19 20.76
CA LEU A 22 11.75 16.66 20.03
C LEU A 22 10.92 17.80 19.41
N SER A 23 10.65 18.87 20.14
CA SER A 23 9.90 20.02 19.62
C SER A 23 10.62 20.77 18.49
N GLU A 24 11.95 20.79 18.52
CA GLU A 24 12.78 21.35 17.44
C GLU A 24 12.92 20.35 16.27
N GLY A 25 13.02 19.05 16.55
CA GLY A 25 13.00 17.98 15.53
C GLY A 25 11.67 17.85 14.77
N PHE A 26 10.54 18.24 15.39
CA PHE A 26 9.23 18.36 14.75
C PHE A 26 8.96 19.75 14.14
N ARG A 27 9.83 20.74 14.38
CA ARG A 27 9.80 22.05 13.69
C ARG A 27 10.57 22.06 12.39
N VAL A 28 11.44 21.07 12.15
CA VAL A 28 11.98 20.81 10.82
C VAL A 28 10.84 20.29 9.97
N THR A 29 10.27 21.18 9.19
CA THR A 29 9.19 20.84 8.28
C THR A 29 9.73 19.88 7.21
N PRO A 30 8.90 18.99 6.62
CA PRO A 30 9.28 18.22 5.44
C PRO A 30 9.89 19.08 4.33
N GLU A 31 9.54 20.36 4.28
CA GLU A 31 10.06 21.40 3.41
C GLU A 31 11.52 21.78 3.74
N ASP A 32 11.89 21.94 5.02
CA ASP A 32 13.27 22.29 5.43
C ASP A 32 14.27 21.16 5.11
N ARG A 33 13.87 19.89 5.30
CA ARG A 33 14.69 18.74 4.86
C ARG A 33 14.82 18.67 3.36
N ARG A 34 13.76 19.02 2.63
CA ARG A 34 13.76 19.02 1.17
C ARG A 34 14.66 20.13 0.63
N ASP A 35 14.62 21.31 1.23
CA ASP A 35 15.40 22.47 0.78
C ASP A 35 16.90 22.29 1.10
N LEU A 36 17.24 21.68 2.25
CA LEU A 36 18.63 21.29 2.58
C LEU A 36 19.18 20.21 1.63
N LEU A 37 18.35 19.23 1.24
CA LEU A 37 18.69 18.23 0.23
C LEU A 37 18.77 18.83 -1.18
N TRP A 38 18.07 19.94 -1.45
CA TRP A 38 18.19 20.69 -2.71
C TRP A 38 19.47 21.51 -2.77
N GLU A 39 19.92 22.07 -1.64
CA GLU A 39 21.15 22.85 -1.52
C GLU A 39 22.40 21.96 -1.67
N ILE A 40 22.39 20.76 -1.08
CA ILE A 40 23.42 19.71 -1.29
C ILE A 40 23.44 19.25 -2.76
N ARG A 41 22.27 19.20 -3.41
CA ARG A 41 22.09 18.73 -4.80
C ARG A 41 22.45 19.78 -5.86
N ASP A 42 22.25 21.07 -5.60
CA ASP A 42 22.68 22.14 -6.51
C ASP A 42 24.21 22.30 -6.51
N ALA A 43 24.88 21.89 -5.42
CA ALA A 43 26.34 21.81 -5.34
C ALA A 43 26.95 20.70 -6.22
N GLU A 44 26.16 19.69 -6.64
CA GLU A 44 26.64 18.52 -7.39
C GLU A 44 26.24 18.51 -8.89
N GLY A 45 25.70 19.61 -9.41
CA GLY A 45 25.11 19.62 -10.76
C GLY A 45 26.09 19.30 -11.90
N LYS A 46 25.83 18.20 -12.64
CA LYS A 46 25.55 18.17 -14.10
C LYS A 46 25.25 16.75 -14.62
N SER A 47 24.23 16.68 -15.49
CA SER A 47 23.76 15.55 -16.32
C SER A 47 23.31 14.26 -15.64
N GLU A 48 22.02 14.13 -15.30
CA GLU A 48 21.47 12.82 -14.87
C GLU A 48 20.07 12.51 -15.44
N PRO A 49 19.78 11.20 -15.69
CA PRO A 49 18.54 10.72 -16.32
C PRO A 49 17.29 10.81 -15.40
N PRO A 50 16.08 10.52 -15.92
CA PRO A 50 14.81 10.81 -15.23
C PRO A 50 14.66 10.17 -13.83
N ARG A 51 13.93 10.84 -12.93
CA ARG A 51 13.73 10.47 -11.51
C ARG A 51 13.24 9.04 -11.24
N GLY A 52 12.53 8.39 -12.16
CA GLY A 52 12.11 6.99 -12.01
C GLY A 52 13.29 6.03 -11.94
N THR A 53 14.32 6.26 -12.77
CA THR A 53 15.55 5.46 -12.79
C THR A 53 16.49 5.71 -11.61
N GLN A 54 16.39 6.87 -10.92
CA GLN A 54 17.25 7.18 -9.76
C GLN A 54 16.78 6.52 -8.46
N VAL A 55 15.48 6.53 -8.17
CA VAL A 55 14.96 5.92 -6.93
C VAL A 55 15.20 4.41 -6.89
N PHE A 56 15.22 3.75 -8.06
CA PHE A 56 15.62 2.35 -8.19
C PHE A 56 17.13 2.17 -8.42
N GLY A 57 17.80 3.14 -9.04
CA GLY A 57 19.23 3.04 -9.41
C GLY A 57 20.21 3.20 -8.24
N THR A 58 19.80 3.81 -7.13
CA THR A 58 20.64 3.98 -5.93
C THR A 58 20.35 2.95 -4.83
N GLN A 59 19.44 2.02 -5.05
CA GLN A 59 19.14 0.99 -4.06
C GLN A 59 20.18 -0.15 -4.15
N PRO A 60 20.83 -0.54 -3.04
CA PRO A 60 21.90 -1.54 -3.04
C PRO A 60 21.54 -2.86 -3.75
N LEU A 61 20.27 -3.29 -3.65
CA LEU A 61 19.78 -4.51 -4.28
C LEU A 61 19.70 -4.42 -5.81
N PHE A 62 19.11 -3.35 -6.33
CA PHE A 62 19.04 -3.12 -7.78
C PHE A 62 20.42 -2.89 -8.34
N ASP A 63 21.26 -2.19 -7.58
CA ASP A 63 22.64 -1.95 -7.94
C ASP A 63 23.47 -3.25 -7.99
N ALA A 64 23.21 -4.19 -7.08
CA ALA A 64 23.71 -5.57 -7.14
C ALA A 64 23.27 -6.32 -8.38
N ALA A 65 21.97 -6.24 -8.70
CA ALA A 65 21.42 -6.87 -9.90
C ALA A 65 22.07 -6.30 -11.18
N ARG A 66 22.27 -4.97 -11.25
CA ARG A 66 22.90 -4.29 -12.40
C ARG A 66 24.37 -4.69 -12.53
N GLN A 67 25.12 -4.78 -11.43
CA GLN A 67 26.49 -5.24 -11.44
C GLN A 67 26.61 -6.71 -11.87
N ALA A 68 25.77 -7.60 -11.33
CA ALA A 68 25.74 -9.01 -11.73
C ALA A 68 25.51 -9.15 -13.24
N LYS A 69 24.53 -8.40 -13.80
CA LYS A 69 24.26 -8.34 -15.23
C LYS A 69 25.39 -7.72 -16.06
N THR A 70 26.19 -6.81 -15.48
CA THR A 70 27.34 -6.18 -16.15
C THR A 70 28.54 -7.12 -16.24
N VAL A 71 28.69 -8.00 -15.24
CA VAL A 71 29.77 -9.01 -15.18
C VAL A 71 29.43 -10.23 -16.02
N ASP A 72 28.18 -10.72 -15.92
CA ASP A 72 27.72 -11.90 -16.66
C ASP A 72 26.32 -11.67 -17.27
N PRO A 73 26.27 -11.08 -18.46
CA PRO A 73 25.01 -10.84 -19.16
C PRO A 73 24.28 -12.12 -19.56
N GLN A 74 25.00 -13.25 -19.72
CA GLN A 74 24.39 -14.52 -20.13
C GLN A 74 23.63 -15.15 -18.95
N GLN A 75 24.24 -15.17 -17.76
CA GLN A 75 23.61 -15.74 -16.56
C GLN A 75 22.52 -14.83 -15.98
N PHE A 76 22.70 -13.51 -16.05
CA PHE A 76 21.81 -12.53 -15.40
C PHE A 76 21.01 -11.65 -16.38
N GLY A 77 21.00 -12.01 -17.67
CA GLY A 77 20.29 -11.27 -18.71
C GLY A 77 18.78 -11.11 -18.46
N TRP A 78 18.20 -12.09 -17.76
CA TRP A 78 16.77 -12.12 -17.38
C TRP A 78 16.38 -11.09 -16.32
N LEU A 79 17.33 -10.50 -15.59
CA LEU A 79 17.02 -9.46 -14.59
C LEU A 79 16.48 -8.20 -15.29
N PRO A 80 15.34 -7.65 -14.84
CA PRO A 80 14.67 -6.49 -15.45
C PRO A 80 15.35 -5.15 -15.09
N VAL A 81 16.68 -5.12 -15.10
CA VAL A 81 17.50 -3.94 -14.83
C VAL A 81 18.54 -3.76 -15.94
N ASP A 82 18.94 -2.53 -16.21
CA ASP A 82 19.96 -2.23 -17.22
C ASP A 82 21.37 -2.48 -16.69
N ALA A 83 22.28 -2.98 -17.52
CA ALA A 83 23.70 -3.06 -17.15
C ALA A 83 24.26 -1.65 -16.83
N ILE A 84 25.31 -1.62 -16.01
CA ILE A 84 26.06 -0.41 -15.71
C ILE A 84 26.98 -0.13 -16.90
N ASN A 85 27.11 1.15 -17.30
CA ASN A 85 28.09 1.51 -18.32
C ASN A 85 29.52 1.25 -17.81
N ASN A 86 30.45 1.00 -18.74
CA ASN A 86 31.82 0.61 -18.39
C ASN A 86 32.53 1.67 -17.54
N GLU A 87 32.30 2.95 -17.82
CA GLU A 87 32.90 4.06 -17.09
C GLU A 87 32.48 4.09 -15.60
N SER A 88 31.18 3.97 -15.32
CA SER A 88 30.67 3.91 -13.95
C SER A 88 31.14 2.63 -13.26
N PHE A 89 31.19 1.51 -13.99
CA PHE A 89 31.69 0.25 -13.45
C PHE A 89 33.18 0.33 -13.06
N ILE A 90 34.02 1.00 -13.86
CA ILE A 90 35.44 1.25 -13.58
C ILE A 90 35.61 2.14 -12.34
N ARG A 91 34.93 3.30 -12.29
CA ARG A 91 35.01 4.22 -11.15
C ARG A 91 34.66 3.51 -9.84
N ARG A 92 33.63 2.67 -9.89
CA ARG A 92 33.17 1.90 -8.73
C ARG A 92 34.11 0.76 -8.36
N ALA A 93 34.66 0.06 -9.33
CA ALA A 93 35.68 -0.97 -9.09
C ALA A 93 36.85 -0.38 -8.30
N ASN A 94 37.35 0.78 -8.73
CA ASN A 94 38.48 1.46 -8.10
C ASN A 94 38.14 2.08 -6.74
N ALA A 95 36.87 2.44 -6.52
CA ALA A 95 36.38 2.89 -5.22
C ALA A 95 36.04 1.73 -4.25
N GLY A 96 36.18 0.46 -4.66
CA GLY A 96 35.80 -0.70 -3.85
C GLY A 96 34.29 -0.88 -3.69
N LEU A 97 33.49 -0.30 -4.59
CA LEU A 97 32.02 -0.30 -4.55
C LEU A 97 31.39 -1.41 -5.40
N ASN A 98 32.20 -2.29 -5.99
CA ASN A 98 31.71 -3.43 -6.78
C ASN A 98 31.59 -4.71 -5.93
N PHE A 99 30.71 -5.63 -6.31
CA PHE A 99 30.61 -6.95 -5.67
C PHE A 99 31.82 -7.80 -6.03
N GLY A 100 32.61 -8.15 -5.02
CA GLY A 100 33.79 -9.00 -5.16
C GLY A 100 35.05 -8.38 -4.58
N PRO A 101 36.18 -9.12 -4.60
CA PRO A 101 37.47 -8.60 -4.14
C PRO A 101 37.88 -7.36 -4.93
N SER A 102 38.72 -6.52 -4.32
CA SER A 102 39.15 -5.28 -4.96
C SER A 102 39.89 -5.59 -6.27
N PRO A 103 39.96 -4.64 -7.22
CA PRO A 103 40.80 -4.79 -8.42
C PRO A 103 42.24 -5.18 -8.08
N MET A 104 42.78 -4.62 -6.99
CA MET A 104 44.10 -4.97 -6.49
C MET A 104 44.19 -6.45 -6.08
N ASP A 105 43.15 -7.02 -5.49
CA ASP A 105 43.12 -8.44 -5.10
C ASP A 105 42.96 -9.39 -6.29
N LEU A 106 42.27 -8.96 -7.35
CA LEU A 106 41.95 -9.80 -8.50
C LEU A 106 42.98 -9.73 -9.62
N ILE A 107 43.43 -8.52 -9.95
CA ILE A 107 44.31 -8.28 -11.10
C ILE A 107 45.61 -7.55 -10.72
N GLY A 108 45.78 -7.13 -9.47
CA GLY A 108 47.01 -6.50 -8.97
C GLY A 108 47.19 -5.03 -9.35
N GLU A 109 46.20 -4.41 -9.97
CA GLU A 109 46.26 -3.05 -10.50
C GLU A 109 44.88 -2.37 -10.51
N GLN A 110 44.83 -1.05 -10.68
CA GLN A 110 43.58 -0.31 -10.85
C GLN A 110 42.90 -0.67 -12.18
N VAL A 111 41.57 -0.66 -12.20
CA VAL A 111 40.80 -0.88 -13.43
C VAL A 111 40.87 0.36 -14.31
N THR A 112 41.22 0.14 -15.57
CA THR A 112 41.24 1.08 -16.68
C THR A 112 40.40 0.49 -17.82
N GLU A 113 40.12 1.26 -18.87
CA GLU A 113 39.36 0.73 -20.02
C GLU A 113 40.08 -0.45 -20.69
N THR A 114 41.42 -0.46 -20.68
CA THR A 114 42.24 -1.49 -21.33
C THR A 114 42.23 -2.82 -20.57
N ASN A 115 42.19 -2.82 -19.24
CA ASN A 115 42.18 -4.04 -18.43
C ASN A 115 40.77 -4.43 -17.90
N LEU A 116 39.74 -3.64 -18.19
CA LEU A 116 38.35 -3.93 -17.79
C LEU A 116 37.87 -5.34 -18.19
N PRO A 117 38.14 -5.86 -19.40
CA PRO A 117 37.73 -7.22 -19.76
C PRO A 117 38.35 -8.28 -18.83
N ARG A 118 39.64 -8.13 -18.49
CA ARG A 118 40.36 -9.02 -17.58
C ARG A 118 39.79 -8.96 -16.16
N TYR A 119 39.39 -7.77 -15.69
CA TYR A 119 38.73 -7.61 -14.40
C TYR A 119 37.33 -8.26 -14.39
N LYS A 120 36.52 -8.06 -15.44
CA LYS A 120 35.20 -8.71 -15.57
C LYS A 120 35.33 -10.23 -15.61
N GLU A 121 36.31 -10.76 -16.33
CA GLU A 121 36.61 -12.19 -16.38
C GLU A 121 37.05 -12.74 -15.01
N ALA A 122 37.91 -12.01 -14.28
CA ALA A 122 38.32 -12.38 -12.93
C ALA A 122 37.15 -12.39 -11.92
N LEU A 123 36.19 -11.46 -12.06
CA LEU A 123 34.94 -11.44 -11.30
C LEU A 123 34.00 -12.59 -11.70
N HIS A 124 33.87 -12.85 -13.00
CA HIS A 124 33.09 -13.96 -13.53
C HIS A 124 33.62 -15.31 -13.02
N ASN A 125 34.93 -15.48 -12.96
CA ASN A 125 35.58 -16.72 -12.54
C ASN A 125 35.62 -16.91 -11.00
N GLN A 126 35.08 -15.97 -10.21
CA GLN A 126 34.91 -16.21 -8.78
C GLN A 126 33.95 -17.38 -8.54
N GLY A 127 34.32 -18.26 -7.61
CA GLY A 127 33.45 -19.36 -7.19
C GLY A 127 32.09 -18.85 -6.71
N PHE A 128 31.02 -19.58 -7.05
CA PHE A 128 29.63 -19.23 -6.71
C PHE A 128 29.45 -18.90 -5.23
N ALA A 129 30.06 -19.68 -4.32
CA ALA A 129 30.02 -19.43 -2.88
C ALA A 129 30.56 -18.04 -2.49
N ARG A 130 31.58 -17.54 -3.19
CA ARG A 130 32.17 -16.22 -2.91
C ARG A 130 31.30 -15.09 -3.44
N LYS A 131 30.68 -15.27 -4.62
CA LYS A 131 29.69 -14.33 -5.17
C LYS A 131 28.46 -14.25 -4.25
N ALA A 132 27.97 -15.39 -3.79
CA ALA A 132 26.86 -15.48 -2.84
C ALA A 132 27.21 -14.86 -1.48
N ALA A 133 28.44 -15.07 -0.97
CA ALA A 133 28.90 -14.47 0.28
C ALA A 133 29.04 -12.93 0.17
N TYR A 134 29.49 -12.40 -0.97
CA TYR A 134 29.54 -10.95 -1.21
C TYR A 134 28.14 -10.34 -1.31
N LEU A 135 27.24 -10.96 -2.08
CA LEU A 135 25.85 -10.53 -2.18
C LEU A 135 25.17 -10.58 -0.79
N GLY A 136 25.35 -11.68 -0.07
CA GLY A 136 24.86 -11.86 1.28
C GLY A 136 25.48 -10.88 2.29
N GLY A 137 26.77 -10.56 2.15
CA GLY A 137 27.50 -9.60 2.97
C GLY A 137 27.06 -8.16 2.75
N THR A 138 26.78 -7.75 1.51
CA THR A 138 26.21 -6.43 1.21
C THR A 138 24.78 -6.32 1.72
N VAL A 139 23.96 -7.37 1.53
CA VAL A 139 22.61 -7.43 2.11
C VAL A 139 22.67 -7.39 3.64
N ALA A 140 23.60 -8.12 4.27
CA ALA A 140 23.79 -8.12 5.72
C ALA A 140 24.34 -6.78 6.24
N SER A 141 25.27 -6.15 5.53
CA SER A 141 25.80 -4.83 5.89
C SER A 141 24.72 -3.74 5.78
N ASP A 142 23.84 -3.85 4.79
CA ASP A 142 22.66 -2.99 4.65
C ASP A 142 21.64 -3.24 5.78
N ILE A 143 21.43 -4.49 6.17
CA ILE A 143 20.61 -4.86 7.35
C ILE A 143 21.20 -4.27 8.65
N VAL A 144 22.52 -4.16 8.78
CA VAL A 144 23.18 -3.64 9.99
C VAL A 144 23.24 -2.10 10.01
N ASN A 145 23.51 -1.45 8.87
CA ASN A 145 23.77 -0.01 8.80
C ASN A 145 22.57 0.84 8.36
N ASP A 146 21.58 0.27 7.65
CA ASP A 146 20.37 0.97 7.15
C ASP A 146 19.07 0.14 7.36
N GLY A 147 19.15 -0.93 8.15
CA GLY A 147 18.20 -2.05 8.16
C GLY A 147 16.77 -1.73 8.54
N ALA A 148 16.50 -0.67 9.30
CA ALA A 148 15.12 -0.26 9.55
C ALA A 148 14.47 0.35 8.29
N ARG A 149 15.27 1.02 7.44
CA ARG A 149 14.78 1.76 6.27
C ARG A 149 14.67 0.87 5.05
N SER A 150 15.65 -0.01 4.79
CA SER A 150 15.56 -0.97 3.69
C SER A 150 14.47 -2.01 3.95
N ILE A 151 14.34 -2.53 5.17
CA ILE A 151 13.20 -3.39 5.56
C ILE A 151 11.87 -2.62 5.45
N TRP A 152 11.80 -1.35 5.87
CA TRP A 152 10.59 -0.54 5.68
C TRP A 152 10.24 -0.35 4.19
N TRP A 153 11.23 -0.07 3.33
CA TRP A 153 11.03 0.04 1.89
C TRP A 153 10.66 -1.29 1.22
N LEU A 154 11.18 -2.41 1.73
CA LEU A 154 10.93 -3.77 1.24
C LEU A 154 9.55 -4.28 1.67
N LEU A 155 9.14 -3.97 2.91
CA LEU A 155 7.78 -4.19 3.40
C LEU A 155 6.76 -3.27 2.70
N ASN A 156 7.19 -2.07 2.29
CA ASN A 156 6.44 -1.19 1.41
C ASN A 156 6.73 -1.43 -0.08
N ALA A 157 7.58 -2.39 -0.47
CA ALA A 157 7.94 -2.60 -1.87
C ALA A 157 6.76 -3.12 -2.68
N PRO A 158 5.86 -3.98 -2.13
CA PRO A 158 4.59 -4.25 -2.77
C PRO A 158 3.82 -2.96 -3.03
N GLN A 159 3.69 -2.08 -2.02
CA GLN A 159 3.00 -0.79 -2.14
C GLN A 159 3.67 0.12 -3.19
N ALA A 160 5.00 0.25 -3.19
CA ALA A 160 5.76 1.06 -4.14
C ALA A 160 5.71 0.50 -5.57
N THR A 161 5.74 -0.83 -5.72
CA THR A 161 5.59 -1.52 -7.01
C THR A 161 4.17 -1.30 -7.54
N THR A 162 3.15 -1.41 -6.69
CA THR A 162 1.80 -0.97 -7.07
C THR A 162 1.74 0.51 -7.40
N ASN A 163 2.49 1.39 -6.74
CA ASN A 163 2.50 2.81 -7.09
C ASN A 163 3.02 3.03 -8.52
N VAL A 164 4.10 2.34 -8.90
CA VAL A 164 4.67 2.42 -10.25
C VAL A 164 3.73 1.79 -11.27
N ILE A 165 3.21 0.60 -11.00
CA ILE A 165 2.26 -0.09 -11.89
C ILE A 165 0.99 0.75 -12.06
N ASN A 166 0.47 1.35 -10.99
CA ASN A 166 -0.74 2.16 -10.99
C ASN A 166 -0.50 3.53 -11.66
N GLU A 167 0.67 4.14 -11.51
CA GLU A 167 1.03 5.35 -12.28
C GLU A 167 1.19 5.03 -13.77
N GLN A 168 1.83 3.91 -14.12
CA GLN A 168 2.06 3.53 -15.51
C GLN A 168 0.78 3.05 -16.21
N LEU A 169 -0.01 2.19 -15.57
CA LEU A 169 -1.32 1.76 -16.08
C LEU A 169 -2.32 2.91 -16.05
N GLY A 170 -2.35 3.71 -14.99
CA GLY A 170 -3.19 4.91 -14.90
C GLY A 170 -2.86 5.91 -16.01
N ALA A 171 -1.58 6.13 -16.31
CA ALA A 171 -1.17 7.02 -17.41
C ALA A 171 -1.48 6.44 -18.79
N THR A 172 -1.40 5.11 -18.95
CA THR A 172 -1.73 4.44 -20.22
C THR A 172 -3.24 4.42 -20.48
N LEU A 173 -4.03 4.10 -19.47
CA LEU A 173 -5.48 3.98 -19.56
C LEU A 173 -6.19 5.34 -19.46
N ASN A 174 -5.53 6.33 -18.85
CA ASN A 174 -6.08 7.67 -18.72
C ASN A 174 -4.99 8.76 -18.87
N PRO A 175 -4.52 9.00 -20.11
CA PRO A 175 -3.47 9.99 -20.36
C PRO A 175 -3.87 11.41 -19.93
N ASP A 176 -5.18 11.71 -19.90
CA ASP A 176 -5.72 13.02 -19.50
C ASP A 176 -5.50 13.34 -18.01
N LEU A 177 -5.52 12.32 -17.12
CA LEU A 177 -5.20 12.50 -15.70
C LEU A 177 -3.74 12.95 -15.48
N PHE A 178 -2.85 12.53 -16.38
CA PHE A 178 -1.42 12.82 -16.32
C PHE A 178 -0.98 13.89 -17.32
N ALA A 179 -1.92 14.41 -18.12
CA ALA A 179 -1.66 15.41 -19.13
C ALA A 179 -1.19 16.72 -18.48
N ASN A 180 -0.14 17.29 -19.07
CA ASN A 180 0.32 18.62 -18.72
C ASN A 180 -0.33 19.63 -19.67
N ARG A 181 -0.85 20.73 -19.12
CA ARG A 181 -1.21 21.90 -19.91
C ARG A 181 -0.07 22.91 -19.87
N VAL A 182 0.19 23.56 -20.99
CA VAL A 182 1.09 24.72 -21.02
C VAL A 182 0.36 25.90 -20.38
N VAL A 183 1.02 26.58 -19.46
CA VAL A 183 0.49 27.74 -18.74
C VAL A 183 1.34 28.96 -19.10
N PRO A 184 0.73 30.11 -19.43
CA PRO A 184 1.45 31.38 -19.59
C PRO A 184 2.20 31.77 -18.31
N LEU A 185 3.37 32.39 -18.45
CA LEU A 185 4.19 32.81 -17.31
C LEU A 185 3.45 33.75 -16.37
N GLU A 186 2.72 34.72 -16.92
CA GLU A 186 1.92 35.68 -16.13
C GLU A 186 0.86 34.99 -15.28
N GLU A 187 0.16 33.98 -15.80
CA GLU A 187 -0.81 33.20 -15.01
C GLU A 187 -0.09 32.45 -13.88
N ALA A 188 1.05 31.83 -14.19
CA ALA A 188 1.83 31.07 -13.21
C ALA A 188 2.39 31.97 -12.10
N GLN A 189 2.85 33.18 -12.42
CA GLN A 189 3.31 34.19 -11.47
C GLN A 189 2.15 34.68 -10.60
N LYS A 190 1.03 35.10 -11.21
CA LYS A 190 -0.16 35.60 -10.51
C LYS A 190 -0.71 34.57 -9.52
N LYS A 191 -0.62 33.28 -9.85
CA LYS A 191 -1.08 32.18 -8.98
C LYS A 191 0.01 31.65 -8.04
N GLY A 192 1.20 32.24 -8.03
CA GLY A 192 2.33 31.84 -7.19
C GLY A 192 2.81 30.41 -7.44
N TRP A 193 2.65 29.90 -8.65
CA TRP A 193 3.08 28.55 -9.05
C TRP A 193 4.57 28.45 -9.32
N VAL A 194 5.16 29.59 -9.65
CA VAL A 194 6.58 29.76 -9.91
C VAL A 194 7.08 30.93 -9.08
N ALA A 195 8.30 30.84 -8.56
CA ALA A 195 8.98 31.97 -7.94
C ALA A 195 10.26 32.29 -8.70
N TYR A 196 10.45 33.59 -8.95
CA TYR A 196 11.61 34.12 -9.64
C TYR A 196 12.85 33.86 -8.79
N VAL A 197 13.91 33.38 -9.43
CA VAL A 197 15.23 33.30 -8.83
C VAL A 197 16.13 34.17 -9.69
N GLU A 198 16.77 35.16 -9.07
CA GLU A 198 17.65 36.08 -9.77
C GLU A 198 18.73 35.26 -10.52
N PRO A 199 18.77 35.31 -11.86
CA PRO A 199 19.77 34.60 -12.61
C PRO A 199 21.11 35.29 -12.43
N GLN A 200 22.18 34.51 -12.47
CA GLN A 200 23.51 35.09 -12.67
C GLN A 200 23.53 35.72 -14.07
N LEU A 201 23.70 37.04 -14.12
CA LEU A 201 23.82 37.76 -15.37
C LEU A 201 25.14 37.37 -16.03
N ASP A 202 25.09 37.11 -17.34
CA ASP A 202 26.30 36.91 -18.13
C ASP A 202 27.14 38.20 -18.08
N PRO A 203 28.41 38.14 -17.63
CA PRO A 203 29.28 39.30 -17.53
C PRO A 203 29.40 40.06 -18.86
N GLU A 204 29.43 39.37 -20.00
CA GLU A 204 29.57 40.02 -21.31
C GLU A 204 28.31 40.80 -21.69
N VAL A 205 27.13 40.21 -21.46
CA VAL A 205 25.84 40.86 -21.72
C VAL A 205 25.62 42.03 -20.77
N PHE A 206 26.04 41.89 -19.51
CA PHE A 206 25.99 42.95 -18.52
C PHE A 206 26.87 44.14 -18.93
N GLN A 207 28.14 43.90 -19.26
CA GLN A 207 29.06 44.96 -19.67
C GLN A 207 28.63 45.63 -20.99
N ALA A 208 28.08 44.86 -21.94
CA ALA A 208 27.51 45.42 -23.16
C ALA A 208 26.31 46.36 -22.87
N ARG A 209 25.46 46.01 -21.90
CA ARG A 209 24.33 46.85 -21.48
C ARG A 209 24.80 48.11 -20.75
N VAL A 210 25.76 47.99 -19.84
CA VAL A 210 26.41 49.11 -19.13
C VAL A 210 26.96 50.12 -20.15
N LYS A 211 27.74 49.63 -21.13
CA LYS A 211 28.28 50.48 -22.20
C LYS A 211 27.19 51.21 -22.97
N LYS A 212 26.13 50.51 -23.36
CA LYS A 212 25.00 51.12 -24.11
C LYS A 212 24.31 52.25 -23.34
N ILE A 213 24.07 52.06 -22.03
CA ILE A 213 23.44 53.08 -21.18
C ILE A 213 24.40 54.24 -20.94
N ARG A 214 25.69 53.96 -20.69
CA ARG A 214 26.75 54.97 -20.56
C ARG A 214 26.82 55.85 -21.81
N ASP A 215 26.87 55.26 -22.99
CA ASP A 215 26.92 56.00 -24.26
C ASP A 215 25.67 56.89 -24.43
N ALA A 216 24.48 56.38 -24.10
CA ALA A 216 23.23 57.14 -24.18
C ALA A 216 23.15 58.32 -23.20
N ARG A 217 23.74 58.19 -22.01
CA ARG A 217 23.72 59.22 -20.95
C ARG A 217 24.97 60.11 -20.91
N SER A 218 26.01 59.80 -21.68
CA SER A 218 27.26 60.57 -21.72
C SER A 218 27.05 62.07 -21.97
N GLY A 219 26.03 62.44 -22.76
CA GLY A 219 25.64 63.83 -23.00
C GLY A 219 25.04 64.53 -21.78
N GLU A 220 24.34 63.81 -20.90
CA GLU A 220 23.79 64.36 -19.65
C GLU A 220 24.89 64.71 -18.66
N VAL A 221 25.91 63.86 -18.54
CA VAL A 221 27.08 64.11 -17.71
C VAL A 221 27.86 65.33 -18.22
N PHE A 222 28.05 65.42 -19.54
CA PHE A 222 28.75 66.56 -20.15
C PHE A 222 27.99 67.88 -19.92
N ASN A 223 26.66 67.87 -20.06
CA ASN A 223 25.84 69.05 -19.77
C ASN A 223 25.83 69.39 -18.28
N ALA A 224 25.75 68.39 -17.39
CA ALA A 224 25.83 68.60 -15.95
C ALA A 224 27.18 69.21 -15.55
N MET A 225 28.29 68.72 -16.10
CA MET A 225 29.63 69.30 -15.89
C MET A 225 29.76 70.72 -16.47
N ALA A 226 29.08 71.02 -17.58
CA ALA A 226 29.10 72.34 -18.18
C ALA A 226 28.28 73.39 -17.38
N ASP A 227 27.15 72.95 -16.81
CA ASP A 227 26.22 73.84 -16.08
C ASP A 227 26.60 74.05 -14.61
N SER A 228 27.39 73.15 -14.03
CA SER A 228 27.79 73.24 -12.62
C SER A 228 29.23 73.72 -12.50
N GLN A 229 29.45 74.74 -11.66
CA GLN A 229 30.79 75.13 -11.15
C GLN A 229 31.30 74.03 -10.21
N LEU A 230 31.47 72.81 -10.71
CA LEU A 230 31.97 71.70 -9.92
C LEU A 230 33.41 71.97 -9.56
N ASP A 231 33.66 71.94 -8.25
CA ASP A 231 34.99 71.90 -7.68
C ASP A 231 35.70 70.66 -8.22
N MET A 232 36.92 70.82 -8.74
CA MET A 232 37.66 69.74 -9.40
C MET A 232 37.86 68.52 -8.48
N ASP A 233 37.82 68.76 -7.18
CA ASP A 233 37.98 67.75 -6.13
C ASP A 233 36.78 66.77 -6.05
N ASN A 234 35.60 67.12 -6.59
CA ASN A 234 34.40 66.27 -6.55
C ASN A 234 34.10 65.55 -7.89
N ILE A 235 34.94 65.72 -8.91
CA ILE A 235 34.70 65.13 -10.23
C ILE A 235 34.80 63.59 -10.19
N GLU A 236 35.75 63.06 -9.43
CA GLU A 236 35.92 61.60 -9.27
C GLU A 236 34.71 60.97 -8.60
N GLU A 237 34.21 61.56 -7.50
CA GLU A 237 33.01 61.10 -6.81
C GLU A 237 31.76 61.19 -7.71
N ALA A 238 31.64 62.25 -8.52
CA ALA A 238 30.55 62.40 -9.48
C ALA A 238 30.60 61.36 -10.61
N LEU A 239 31.79 61.02 -11.10
CA LEU A 239 31.99 59.98 -12.12
C LEU A 239 31.71 58.58 -11.56
N ASP A 240 32.18 58.28 -10.35
CA ASP A 240 31.90 57.01 -9.67
C ASP A 240 30.40 56.84 -9.39
N ALA A 241 29.73 57.90 -8.91
CA ALA A 241 28.29 57.88 -8.69
C ALA A 241 27.51 57.69 -10.00
N PHE A 242 27.97 58.29 -11.09
CA PHE A 242 27.39 58.09 -12.41
C PHE A 242 27.55 56.65 -12.88
N ASP A 243 28.75 56.07 -12.78
CA ASP A 243 29.02 54.69 -13.19
C ASP A 243 28.23 53.68 -12.37
N GLN A 244 28.14 53.85 -11.04
CA GLN A 244 27.27 53.04 -10.18
C GLN A 244 25.79 53.16 -10.58
N GLY A 245 25.34 54.35 -10.98
CA GLY A 245 23.99 54.60 -11.49
C GLY A 245 23.71 53.83 -12.79
N VAL A 246 24.67 53.88 -13.73
CA VAL A 246 24.60 53.15 -15.01
C VAL A 246 24.59 51.63 -14.77
N GLU A 247 25.45 51.11 -13.90
CA GLU A 247 25.49 49.68 -13.57
C GLU A 247 24.19 49.21 -12.92
N THR A 248 23.65 49.99 -11.99
CA THR A 248 22.38 49.69 -11.32
C THR A 248 21.22 49.67 -12.32
N GLU A 249 21.20 50.63 -13.25
CA GLU A 249 20.18 50.66 -14.31
C GLU A 249 20.33 49.49 -15.29
N ALA A 250 21.55 49.18 -15.73
CA ALA A 250 21.84 48.04 -16.60
C ALA A 250 21.39 46.72 -15.96
N ARG A 251 21.70 46.53 -14.67
CA ARG A 251 21.26 45.38 -13.90
C ARG A 251 19.75 45.32 -13.83
N ARG A 252 19.09 46.43 -13.49
CA ARG A 252 17.63 46.52 -13.42
C ARG A 252 16.98 46.15 -14.76
N GLU A 253 17.44 46.68 -15.88
CA GLU A 253 16.92 46.37 -17.21
C GLU A 253 17.05 44.88 -17.55
N LEU A 254 18.24 44.30 -17.33
CA LEU A 254 18.48 42.88 -17.60
C LEU A 254 17.67 41.97 -16.69
N LEU A 255 17.45 42.35 -15.44
CA LEU A 255 16.57 41.62 -14.52
C LEU A 255 15.10 41.70 -14.94
N GLU A 256 14.64 42.84 -15.44
CA GLU A 256 13.28 42.98 -16.00
C GLU A 256 13.10 42.18 -17.30
N GLU A 257 14.13 42.06 -18.12
CA GLU A 257 14.15 41.16 -19.29
C GLU A 257 14.13 39.69 -18.84
N ALA A 258 14.96 39.33 -17.87
CA ALA A 258 15.04 37.98 -17.32
C ALA A 258 13.72 37.51 -16.68
N LYS A 259 12.97 38.40 -16.03
CA LYS A 259 11.64 38.11 -15.47
C LYS A 259 10.61 37.70 -16.53
N LYS A 260 10.83 38.02 -17.81
CA LYS A 260 9.94 37.60 -18.92
C LYS A 260 10.21 36.18 -19.38
N GLU A 261 11.34 35.59 -18.99
CA GLU A 261 11.73 34.25 -19.42
C GLU A 261 11.40 33.19 -18.36
N PRO A 262 10.56 32.19 -18.68
CA PRO A 262 10.27 31.07 -17.79
C PRO A 262 11.49 30.33 -17.23
N VAL A 263 12.61 30.28 -17.93
CA VAL A 263 13.83 29.57 -17.47
C VAL A 263 14.40 30.15 -16.16
N ASN A 264 14.13 31.42 -15.85
CA ASN A 264 14.62 32.09 -14.66
C ASN A 264 13.77 31.81 -13.40
N TYR A 265 12.77 30.93 -13.50
CA TYR A 265 11.89 30.54 -12.41
C TYR A 265 12.22 29.14 -11.88
N LYS A 266 13.17 29.02 -10.96
CA LYS A 266 13.62 27.68 -10.50
C LYS A 266 12.70 27.03 -9.47
N ARG A 267 12.02 27.81 -8.63
CA ARG A 267 11.14 27.29 -7.58
C ARG A 267 9.74 27.09 -8.14
N THR A 268 9.34 25.82 -8.28
CA THR A 268 8.02 25.42 -8.80
C THR A 268 7.19 24.75 -7.72
N ARG A 269 5.87 25.02 -7.69
CA ARG A 269 4.94 24.27 -6.82
C ARG A 269 4.77 22.82 -7.32
N PRO A 270 4.38 21.86 -6.46
CA PRO A 270 4.09 20.49 -6.87
C PRO A 270 3.15 20.41 -8.06
N GLY A 271 3.53 19.62 -9.07
CA GLY A 271 2.76 19.48 -10.31
C GLY A 271 3.07 20.53 -11.39
N VAL A 272 3.97 21.48 -11.15
CA VAL A 272 4.46 22.46 -12.12
C VAL A 272 5.89 22.11 -12.54
N LYS A 273 6.18 22.18 -13.83
CA LYS A 273 7.50 21.88 -14.40
C LYS A 273 7.84 22.93 -15.45
N ILE A 274 9.08 23.39 -15.48
CA ILE A 274 9.58 24.26 -16.55
C ILE A 274 10.43 23.43 -17.49
N ARG A 275 10.09 23.41 -18.78
CA ARG A 275 10.85 22.72 -19.83
C ARG A 275 10.84 23.55 -21.10
N SER A 276 11.99 23.70 -21.74
CA SER A 276 12.10 24.38 -23.05
C SER A 276 11.44 25.76 -23.06
N ASN A 277 11.71 26.56 -22.02
CA ASN A 277 11.13 27.89 -21.83
C ASN A 277 9.59 27.93 -21.79
N ARG A 278 8.95 26.83 -21.38
CA ARG A 278 7.50 26.73 -21.20
C ARG A 278 7.18 26.16 -19.82
N ILE A 279 6.11 26.66 -19.21
CA ILE A 279 5.62 26.18 -17.93
C ILE A 279 4.53 25.15 -18.19
N TYR A 280 4.74 23.95 -17.70
CA TYR A 280 3.80 22.83 -17.76
C TYR A 280 3.19 22.65 -16.38
N LYS A 281 1.86 22.66 -16.30
CA LYS A 281 1.13 22.31 -15.09
C LYS A 281 0.33 21.04 -15.34
N ARG A 282 0.45 20.04 -14.46
CA ARG A 282 -0.43 18.87 -14.45
C ARG A 282 -1.88 19.33 -14.26
N ARG A 283 -2.82 18.80 -15.05
CA ARG A 283 -4.25 19.13 -14.91
C ARG A 283 -4.77 18.88 -13.50
N PHE A 284 -4.30 17.79 -12.89
CA PHE A 284 -4.66 17.39 -11.54
C PHE A 284 -3.45 17.48 -10.60
N ASN A 285 -3.72 17.74 -9.32
CA ASN A 285 -2.67 17.69 -8.30
C ASN A 285 -2.15 16.25 -8.20
N PRO A 286 -0.83 16.01 -8.36
CA PRO A 286 -0.27 14.66 -8.32
C PRO A 286 -0.64 13.92 -7.04
N ASN A 287 -0.65 14.59 -5.89
CA ASN A 287 -0.95 13.96 -4.61
C ASN A 287 -2.41 13.48 -4.54
N LEU A 288 -3.34 14.20 -5.18
CA LEU A 288 -4.76 13.82 -5.22
C LEU A 288 -5.01 12.66 -6.18
N VAL A 289 -4.37 12.66 -7.35
CA VAL A 289 -4.46 11.53 -8.29
C VAL A 289 -3.88 10.28 -7.65
N THR A 290 -2.67 10.40 -7.08
CA THR A 290 -2.02 9.32 -6.35
C THR A 290 -2.89 8.85 -5.18
N ALA A 291 -3.47 9.74 -4.37
CA ALA A 291 -4.37 9.31 -3.30
C ALA A 291 -5.62 8.57 -3.84
N ALA A 292 -6.26 9.09 -4.89
CA ALA A 292 -7.46 8.49 -5.46
C ALA A 292 -7.20 7.09 -6.07
N THR A 293 -6.02 6.86 -6.62
CA THR A 293 -5.63 5.56 -7.20
C THR A 293 -5.03 4.60 -6.16
N LEU A 294 -4.29 5.12 -5.18
CA LEU A 294 -3.57 4.31 -4.19
C LEU A 294 -4.39 3.93 -2.98
N ILE A 295 -5.35 4.76 -2.53
CA ILE A 295 -6.14 4.40 -1.36
C ILE A 295 -6.91 3.09 -1.61
N PRO A 296 -7.62 2.90 -2.74
CA PRO A 296 -8.26 1.62 -3.03
C PRO A 296 -7.24 0.48 -3.10
N ALA A 297 -6.13 0.65 -3.84
CA ALA A 297 -5.09 -0.39 -3.93
C ALA A 297 -4.49 -0.75 -2.56
N GLY A 298 -4.24 0.25 -1.72
CA GLY A 298 -3.74 0.06 -0.36
C GLY A 298 -4.76 -0.63 0.54
N VAL A 299 -6.04 -0.33 0.40
CA VAL A 299 -7.11 -1.06 1.08
C VAL A 299 -7.15 -2.52 0.61
N ALA A 300 -7.01 -2.81 -0.69
CA ALA A 300 -6.98 -4.18 -1.24
C ALA A 300 -5.78 -4.99 -0.76
N ILE A 301 -4.61 -4.36 -0.73
CA ILE A 301 -3.40 -4.97 -0.18
C ILE A 301 -3.63 -5.27 1.31
N ASN A 302 -4.20 -4.32 2.05
CA ASN A 302 -4.45 -4.47 3.46
C ASN A 302 -5.52 -5.53 3.76
N SER A 303 -6.59 -5.62 2.99
CA SER A 303 -7.62 -6.65 3.13
C SER A 303 -7.08 -8.03 2.71
N GLY A 304 -6.35 -8.12 1.59
CA GLY A 304 -5.73 -9.35 1.10
C GLY A 304 -4.65 -9.92 2.03
N ILE A 305 -3.88 -9.05 2.70
CA ILE A 305 -2.94 -9.41 3.79
C ILE A 305 -3.68 -9.76 5.09
N GLY A 306 -5.01 -9.72 5.10
CA GLY A 306 -5.80 -10.00 6.29
C GLY A 306 -5.61 -8.95 7.38
N LEU A 307 -5.41 -7.66 7.06
CA LEU A 307 -5.50 -6.59 8.08
C LEU A 307 -6.94 -6.37 8.54
N LEU A 308 -7.92 -6.69 7.68
CA LEU A 308 -9.35 -6.53 7.95
C LEU A 308 -9.99 -7.86 8.36
N GLY A 309 -9.69 -8.30 9.58
CA GLY A 309 -10.29 -9.50 10.18
C GLY A 309 -9.46 -10.77 10.00
N ARG A 310 -9.81 -11.79 10.79
CA ARG A 310 -9.09 -13.06 10.85
C ARG A 310 -9.38 -13.90 9.61
N GLN A 311 -8.36 -14.55 9.08
CA GLN A 311 -8.54 -15.55 8.04
C GLN A 311 -8.82 -16.94 8.63
N GLU A 312 -9.65 -17.74 7.95
CA GLU A 312 -9.97 -19.10 8.38
C GLU A 312 -8.71 -19.99 8.45
N GLY A 313 -8.59 -20.74 9.55
CA GLY A 313 -7.40 -21.52 9.88
C GLY A 313 -6.30 -20.76 10.64
N TYR A 314 -6.44 -19.44 10.83
CA TYR A 314 -5.48 -18.63 11.61
C TYR A 314 -6.14 -18.05 12.85
N ALA A 315 -5.41 -17.96 13.96
CA ALA A 315 -5.79 -17.12 15.08
C ALA A 315 -5.67 -15.63 14.71
N VAL A 316 -6.29 -14.74 15.46
CA VAL A 316 -5.91 -13.32 15.42
C VAL A 316 -4.46 -13.13 15.90
N THR A 317 -3.83 -12.02 15.54
CA THR A 317 -2.40 -11.72 15.83
C THR A 317 -2.17 -11.41 17.31
N VAL A 318 -3.15 -10.81 17.96
CA VAL A 318 -3.25 -10.47 19.38
C VAL A 318 -4.52 -11.14 19.91
N PRO A 319 -4.50 -12.47 20.09
CA PRO A 319 -5.65 -13.23 20.54
C PRO A 319 -5.99 -12.94 21.99
N GLN A 320 -7.28 -13.03 22.32
CA GLN A 320 -7.70 -13.17 23.70
C GLN A 320 -7.10 -14.46 24.28
N GLU A 321 -6.71 -14.42 25.54
CA GLU A 321 -6.05 -15.55 26.20
C GLU A 321 -6.88 -16.85 26.14
N ASP A 322 -8.20 -16.72 26.08
CA ASP A 322 -9.17 -17.82 26.03
C ASP A 322 -9.72 -18.13 24.65
N ASP A 323 -9.62 -17.21 23.70
CA ASP A 323 -10.28 -17.29 22.40
C ASP A 323 -9.32 -16.82 21.30
N PRO A 324 -8.79 -17.74 20.47
CA PRO A 324 -7.90 -17.38 19.38
C PRO A 324 -8.63 -16.66 18.23
N PHE A 325 -9.95 -16.55 18.27
CA PHE A 325 -10.76 -15.90 17.24
C PHE A 325 -11.12 -14.45 17.58
N SER A 326 -11.08 -14.09 18.85
CA SER A 326 -11.32 -12.75 19.33
C SER A 326 -10.00 -12.04 19.62
N THR A 327 -9.95 -10.73 19.37
CA THR A 327 -8.78 -9.93 19.72
C THR A 327 -8.94 -9.29 21.10
N ASP A 328 -7.88 -9.28 21.90
CA ASP A 328 -7.84 -8.53 23.17
C ASP A 328 -7.85 -7.01 22.93
N ASN A 329 -7.25 -6.58 21.82
CA ASN A 329 -7.10 -5.17 21.51
C ASN A 329 -7.02 -4.95 20.00
N VAL A 330 -8.10 -4.42 19.44
CA VAL A 330 -8.23 -4.12 18.00
C VAL A 330 -7.12 -3.19 17.49
N VAL A 331 -6.68 -2.22 18.30
CA VAL A 331 -5.59 -1.30 17.89
C VAL A 331 -4.26 -2.03 17.86
N ALA A 332 -3.99 -2.88 18.86
CA ALA A 332 -2.78 -3.70 18.89
C ALA A 332 -2.79 -4.74 17.76
N GLU A 333 -3.95 -5.32 17.43
CA GLU A 333 -4.13 -6.23 16.30
C GLU A 333 -3.76 -5.55 14.98
N VAL A 334 -4.39 -4.40 14.68
CA VAL A 334 -4.13 -3.65 13.45
C VAL A 334 -2.67 -3.20 13.39
N ALA A 335 -2.10 -2.71 14.50
CA ALA A 335 -0.70 -2.31 14.56
C ALA A 335 0.26 -3.49 14.39
N ALA A 336 -0.01 -4.62 15.07
CA ALA A 336 0.81 -5.83 14.96
C ALA A 336 0.75 -6.40 13.55
N ARG A 337 -0.42 -6.46 12.93
CA ARG A 337 -0.57 -6.90 11.54
C ARG A 337 0.08 -5.92 10.56
N TYR A 338 -0.05 -4.62 10.76
CA TYR A 338 0.59 -3.62 9.89
C TYR A 338 2.12 -3.72 9.96
N LEU A 339 2.68 -3.73 11.18
CA LEU A 339 4.13 -3.75 11.39
C LEU A 339 4.74 -5.12 11.03
N THR A 340 4.17 -6.20 11.55
CA THR A 340 4.73 -7.55 11.37
C THR A 340 4.26 -8.24 10.09
N GLY A 341 3.16 -7.76 9.47
CA GLY A 341 2.46 -8.40 8.34
C GLY A 341 2.05 -9.84 8.58
N ARG A 342 1.95 -10.26 9.83
CA ARG A 342 1.49 -11.60 10.20
C ARG A 342 -0.02 -11.58 10.36
N GLU A 343 -0.70 -12.43 9.60
CA GLU A 343 -2.16 -12.66 9.67
C GLU A 343 -2.58 -13.27 11.02
N GLY A 344 -1.65 -13.98 11.66
CA GLY A 344 -1.79 -14.63 12.95
C GLY A 344 -1.02 -15.94 12.98
N ARG A 345 -1.15 -16.69 14.08
CA ARG A 345 -0.60 -18.05 14.19
C ARG A 345 -1.61 -19.04 13.59
N LEU A 346 -1.15 -20.06 12.87
CA LEU A 346 -1.99 -21.21 12.50
C LEU A 346 -2.68 -21.78 13.74
N LEU A 347 -3.97 -22.05 13.65
CA LEU A 347 -4.70 -22.75 14.69
C LEU A 347 -4.08 -24.12 14.97
N GLU A 348 -4.39 -24.69 16.12
CA GLU A 348 -4.04 -26.09 16.39
C GLU A 348 -4.75 -27.00 15.40
N ALA A 349 -4.17 -28.16 15.11
CA ALA A 349 -4.62 -29.01 14.00
C ALA A 349 -6.11 -29.36 14.09
N GLU A 350 -6.62 -29.63 15.28
CA GLU A 350 -8.05 -29.93 15.53
C GLU A 350 -8.94 -28.75 15.13
N ASP A 351 -8.63 -27.55 15.63
CA ASP A 351 -9.41 -26.33 15.36
C ASP A 351 -9.25 -25.90 13.91
N PHE A 352 -8.04 -26.05 13.35
CA PHE A 352 -7.75 -25.78 11.95
C PHE A 352 -8.57 -26.67 11.03
N LEU A 353 -8.55 -27.98 11.24
CA LEU A 353 -9.27 -28.93 10.39
C LEU A 353 -10.79 -28.83 10.56
N LEU A 354 -11.25 -28.39 11.73
CA LEU A 354 -12.65 -28.07 11.95
C LEU A 354 -13.06 -26.85 11.11
N GLU A 355 -12.26 -25.78 11.07
CA GLU A 355 -12.52 -24.61 10.20
C GLU A 355 -12.28 -24.86 8.71
N ARG A 356 -11.28 -25.69 8.40
CA ARG A 356 -10.76 -25.95 7.06
C ARG A 356 -10.78 -27.45 6.79
N PRO A 357 -11.97 -28.06 6.68
CA PRO A 357 -12.10 -29.49 6.44
C PRO A 357 -11.70 -29.89 5.02
N ASP A 358 -11.56 -28.90 4.13
CA ASP A 358 -11.00 -29.04 2.79
C ASP A 358 -9.50 -29.36 2.83
N VAL A 359 -8.83 -29.21 3.97
CA VAL A 359 -7.41 -29.51 4.17
C VAL A 359 -7.28 -30.79 5.00
N SER A 360 -6.34 -31.65 4.65
CA SER A 360 -6.06 -32.89 5.36
C SER A 360 -5.04 -32.62 6.46
N TYR A 361 -5.01 -33.47 7.48
CA TYR A 361 -3.99 -33.36 8.53
C TYR A 361 -2.56 -33.38 7.96
N GLY A 362 -2.31 -34.19 6.92
CA GLY A 362 -1.03 -34.24 6.22
C GLY A 362 -0.67 -32.92 5.53
N GLU A 363 -1.62 -32.28 4.85
CA GLU A 363 -1.42 -30.96 4.25
C GLU A 363 -1.22 -29.86 5.29
N TYR A 364 -1.98 -29.89 6.39
CA TYR A 364 -1.77 -28.98 7.52
C TYR A 364 -0.34 -29.09 8.06
N GLN A 365 0.16 -30.32 8.27
CA GLN A 365 1.53 -30.53 8.76
C GLN A 365 2.57 -30.11 7.74
N LYS A 366 2.37 -30.40 6.44
CA LYS A 366 3.22 -29.91 5.35
C LYS A 366 3.26 -28.38 5.33
N TYR A 367 2.11 -27.73 5.48
CA TYR A 367 2.00 -26.27 5.47
C TYR A 367 2.64 -25.63 6.70
N LYS A 368 2.43 -26.22 7.88
CA LYS A 368 3.11 -25.82 9.12
C LYS A 368 4.62 -25.99 9.02
N GLY A 369 5.08 -27.05 8.35
CA GLY A 369 6.47 -27.27 7.97
C GLY A 369 6.97 -26.16 7.06
N TYR A 370 6.27 -25.88 5.97
CA TYR A 370 6.58 -24.80 5.02
C TYR A 370 6.73 -23.43 5.71
N LEU A 371 5.83 -23.05 6.63
CA LEU A 371 5.96 -21.78 7.36
C LEU A 371 7.22 -21.74 8.23
N ARG A 372 7.65 -22.88 8.78
CA ARG A 372 8.83 -23.01 9.65
C ARG A 372 10.13 -23.24 8.89
N ASP A 373 10.04 -23.71 7.66
CA ASP A 373 11.19 -24.03 6.82
C ASP A 373 12.07 -22.79 6.61
N ARG A 374 13.37 -22.93 6.82
CA ARG A 374 14.36 -21.86 6.59
C ARG A 374 15.45 -22.31 5.64
N ASP A 375 15.31 -23.49 5.06
CA ASP A 375 16.30 -24.05 4.18
C ASP A 375 16.27 -23.29 2.85
N VAL A 376 17.45 -23.08 2.26
CA VAL A 376 17.56 -22.36 0.99
C VAL A 376 17.28 -23.34 -0.13
N ASP A 377 16.20 -23.09 -0.87
CA ASP A 377 15.81 -23.81 -2.06
C ASP A 377 15.63 -22.83 -3.23
N LEU A 378 16.46 -22.99 -4.26
CA LEU A 378 16.50 -22.12 -5.43
C LEU A 378 15.95 -22.78 -6.69
N ASN A 379 15.51 -24.04 -6.60
CA ASN A 379 15.12 -24.80 -7.78
C ASN A 379 13.60 -24.78 -7.97
N PRO A 380 13.05 -23.94 -8.87
CA PRO A 380 11.60 -23.89 -9.07
C PRO A 380 11.01 -25.11 -9.78
N PHE A 381 11.82 -26.11 -10.15
CA PHE A 381 11.40 -27.20 -11.04
C PHE A 381 11.20 -28.57 -10.35
N ASP A 382 11.54 -28.73 -9.08
CA ASP A 382 11.33 -30.02 -8.37
C ASP A 382 9.94 -30.13 -7.75
N ASP A 383 9.54 -29.16 -6.92
CA ASP A 383 8.25 -29.11 -6.23
C ASP A 383 7.50 -27.78 -6.47
N GLY A 384 8.06 -26.90 -7.33
CA GLY A 384 7.48 -25.61 -7.67
C GLY A 384 7.64 -24.54 -6.58
N ARG A 385 8.36 -24.85 -5.50
CA ARG A 385 8.65 -23.92 -4.41
C ARG A 385 10.01 -23.28 -4.63
N ILE A 386 10.15 -22.10 -4.06
CA ILE A 386 11.41 -21.36 -3.98
C ILE A 386 11.46 -20.87 -2.54
N ASN A 387 12.55 -21.13 -1.83
CA ASN A 387 12.77 -20.65 -0.47
C ASN A 387 14.13 -19.95 -0.37
N LEU A 388 14.14 -18.62 -0.26
CA LEU A 388 15.34 -17.82 -0.02
C LEU A 388 15.62 -17.69 1.48
N GLY A 389 15.93 -18.79 2.16
CA GLY A 389 16.33 -18.78 3.56
C GLY A 389 15.24 -18.25 4.51
N GLY A 390 13.98 -18.46 4.15
CA GLY A 390 12.81 -17.93 4.85
C GLY A 390 12.49 -16.46 4.58
N ILE A 391 13.28 -15.75 3.77
CA ILE A 391 13.04 -14.34 3.41
C ILE A 391 12.02 -14.23 2.28
N LEU A 392 12.09 -15.08 1.27
CA LEU A 392 11.09 -15.17 0.21
C LEU A 392 10.76 -16.64 0.04
N LYS A 393 9.48 -16.98 0.10
CA LYS A 393 8.99 -18.33 -0.15
C LYS A 393 7.89 -18.28 -1.20
N THR A 394 7.84 -19.25 -2.10
CA THR A 394 6.68 -19.48 -2.95
C THR A 394 6.11 -20.84 -2.61
N ASN A 395 4.78 -20.97 -2.62
CA ASN A 395 4.11 -22.25 -2.50
C ASN A 395 2.93 -22.27 -3.47
N PRO A 396 3.05 -22.95 -4.63
CA PRO A 396 1.94 -23.07 -5.57
C PRO A 396 0.75 -23.82 -4.97
N ASP A 397 1.03 -24.73 -4.02
CA ASP A 397 0.06 -25.57 -3.32
C ASP A 397 -0.20 -25.08 -1.88
N GLY A 398 -0.19 -23.77 -1.68
CA GLY A 398 -0.55 -23.19 -0.40
C GLY A 398 -1.98 -23.59 0.00
N ILE A 399 -2.25 -23.56 1.31
CA ILE A 399 -3.60 -23.87 1.81
C ILE A 399 -4.64 -22.85 1.33
N ARG A 400 -4.23 -21.68 0.82
CA ARG A 400 -5.06 -20.66 0.16
C ARG A 400 -4.80 -20.56 -1.36
N GLY A 401 -4.37 -21.64 -1.98
CA GLY A 401 -3.88 -21.65 -3.35
C GLY A 401 -2.44 -21.16 -3.45
N ALA A 402 -2.05 -20.62 -4.60
CA ALA A 402 -0.69 -20.12 -4.79
C ALA A 402 -0.41 -18.98 -3.81
N GLU A 403 0.65 -19.12 -3.02
CA GLU A 403 1.06 -18.19 -1.97
C GLU A 403 2.51 -17.74 -2.19
N VAL A 404 2.78 -16.46 -1.92
CA VAL A 404 4.14 -15.91 -1.87
C VAL A 404 4.37 -15.34 -0.47
N SER A 405 5.26 -15.94 0.32
CA SER A 405 5.64 -15.45 1.64
C SER A 405 6.88 -14.57 1.56
N PHE A 406 6.83 -13.38 2.15
CA PHE A 406 7.97 -12.50 2.26
C PHE A 406 8.25 -12.16 3.73
N MET A 407 9.38 -12.60 4.27
CA MET A 407 9.78 -12.47 5.67
C MET A 407 8.71 -13.00 6.66
N GLY A 408 8.04 -14.08 6.27
CA GLY A 408 6.94 -14.67 7.04
C GLY A 408 5.59 -13.97 6.87
N LYS A 409 5.47 -12.99 5.96
CA LYS A 409 4.20 -12.42 5.49
C LYS A 409 3.72 -13.18 4.27
N THR A 410 2.71 -14.02 4.42
CA THR A 410 2.20 -14.83 3.30
C THR A 410 1.13 -14.06 2.53
N LEU A 411 1.33 -13.92 1.23
CA LEU A 411 0.43 -13.26 0.28
C LEU A 411 -0.23 -14.32 -0.59
N PRO A 412 -1.51 -14.67 -0.36
CA PRO A 412 -2.26 -15.47 -1.30
C PRO A 412 -2.41 -14.69 -2.61
N VAL A 413 -1.91 -15.27 -3.70
CA VAL A 413 -1.88 -14.64 -5.03
C VAL A 413 -3.30 -14.33 -5.47
N ASN A 414 -4.25 -15.25 -5.26
CA ASN A 414 -5.64 -15.05 -5.67
C ASN A 414 -6.28 -13.86 -4.95
N ASP A 415 -6.20 -13.79 -3.61
CA ASP A 415 -6.92 -12.75 -2.87
C ASP A 415 -6.24 -11.39 -2.99
N THR A 416 -4.91 -11.35 -2.90
CA THR A 416 -4.17 -10.07 -2.91
C THR A 416 -4.02 -9.52 -4.33
N LEU A 417 -3.65 -10.36 -5.30
CA LEU A 417 -3.37 -9.89 -6.66
C LEU A 417 -4.66 -9.58 -7.42
N LEU A 418 -5.74 -10.39 -7.26
CA LEU A 418 -7.02 -10.10 -7.92
C LEU A 418 -7.72 -8.90 -7.28
N GLY A 419 -7.67 -8.74 -5.96
CA GLY A 419 -8.19 -7.55 -5.29
C GLY A 419 -7.46 -6.28 -5.72
N THR A 420 -6.12 -6.32 -5.73
CA THR A 420 -5.28 -5.19 -6.17
C THR A 420 -5.43 -4.90 -7.66
N GLY A 421 -5.40 -5.93 -8.50
CA GLY A 421 -5.61 -5.82 -9.94
C GLY A 421 -7.01 -5.30 -10.27
N GLY A 422 -8.03 -5.80 -9.57
CA GLY A 422 -9.40 -5.31 -9.63
C GLY A 422 -9.50 -3.84 -9.24
N ALA A 423 -8.87 -3.42 -8.14
CA ALA A 423 -8.84 -2.02 -7.71
C ALA A 423 -8.20 -1.10 -8.76
N ILE A 424 -7.08 -1.53 -9.36
CA ILE A 424 -6.38 -0.77 -10.40
C ILE A 424 -7.25 -0.68 -11.67
N LEU A 425 -7.79 -1.81 -12.14
CA LEU A 425 -8.65 -1.85 -13.32
C LEU A 425 -9.94 -1.07 -13.12
N GLY A 426 -10.53 -1.14 -11.94
CA GLY A 426 -11.70 -0.36 -11.55
C GLY A 426 -11.41 1.13 -11.51
N ALA A 427 -10.27 1.55 -10.93
CA ALA A 427 -9.87 2.95 -10.89
C ALA A 427 -9.64 3.50 -12.30
N ALA A 428 -8.99 2.71 -13.16
CA ALA A 428 -8.81 3.05 -14.57
C ALA A 428 -10.13 3.11 -15.33
N GLY A 429 -11.04 2.16 -15.12
CA GLY A 429 -12.38 2.17 -15.72
C GLY A 429 -13.21 3.37 -15.28
N GLY A 430 -13.18 3.71 -13.99
CA GLY A 430 -13.82 4.90 -13.43
C GLY A 430 -13.27 6.19 -14.02
N ALA A 431 -11.96 6.25 -14.27
CA ALA A 431 -11.32 7.35 -14.98
C ALA A 431 -11.74 7.42 -16.46
N ALA A 432 -11.81 6.28 -17.17
CA ALA A 432 -12.18 6.24 -18.58
C ALA A 432 -13.64 6.72 -18.78
N LEU A 433 -14.52 6.37 -17.85
CA LEU A 433 -15.93 6.78 -17.87
C LEU A 433 -16.13 8.30 -17.74
N THR A 434 -15.17 9.05 -17.20
CA THR A 434 -15.26 10.52 -17.17
C THR A 434 -14.81 11.19 -18.45
N ASN A 435 -13.84 10.60 -19.16
CA ASN A 435 -13.37 11.12 -20.44
C ASN A 435 -14.37 10.90 -21.58
N LEU A 436 -15.20 9.86 -21.50
CA LEU A 436 -16.25 9.59 -22.49
C LEU A 436 -17.40 10.63 -22.45
N GLY A 437 -17.32 11.63 -21.57
CA GLY A 437 -18.42 12.54 -21.30
C GLY A 437 -19.55 11.78 -20.61
N SER A 438 -20.39 12.49 -19.86
CA SER A 438 -21.60 11.88 -19.28
C SER A 438 -22.35 11.12 -20.38
N ILE A 439 -22.32 9.79 -20.34
CA ILE A 439 -23.19 8.96 -21.16
C ILE A 439 -24.60 9.38 -20.75
N ARG A 440 -25.22 10.25 -21.54
CA ARG A 440 -26.64 10.51 -21.46
C ARG A 440 -27.27 9.20 -21.91
N PHE A 441 -27.66 8.36 -20.96
CA PHE A 441 -28.54 7.24 -21.26
C PHE A 441 -29.71 7.79 -22.08
N ARG A 442 -29.79 7.34 -23.33
CA ARG A 442 -30.72 7.80 -24.33
C ARG A 442 -32.10 7.24 -23.98
N GLY A 443 -32.76 7.89 -23.03
CA GLY A 443 -34.10 7.55 -22.56
C GLY A 443 -34.42 8.47 -21.39
N GLY A 444 -35.27 9.47 -21.62
CA GLY A 444 -35.64 10.53 -20.68
C GLY A 444 -36.45 10.07 -19.45
N MET A 445 -36.05 8.99 -18.77
CA MET A 445 -36.51 8.70 -17.43
C MET A 445 -35.51 9.27 -16.43
N ARG A 446 -35.98 10.22 -15.61
CA ARG A 446 -35.34 10.59 -14.34
C ARG A 446 -35.35 9.36 -13.44
N GLY A 447 -34.37 8.47 -13.61
CA GLY A 447 -34.12 7.30 -12.77
C GLY A 447 -33.58 7.70 -11.40
N ARG A 448 -34.40 8.38 -10.60
CA ARG A 448 -34.07 8.82 -9.23
C ARG A 448 -34.16 7.69 -8.19
N LYS A 449 -34.43 6.44 -8.60
CA LYS A 449 -34.68 5.31 -7.69
C LYS A 449 -33.73 4.10 -7.82
N GLY A 450 -32.81 4.07 -8.79
CA GLY A 450 -31.91 2.92 -8.99
C GLY A 450 -30.44 3.18 -8.63
N LEU A 451 -29.91 4.37 -8.98
CA LEU A 451 -28.49 4.71 -8.80
C LEU A 451 -28.16 5.39 -7.45
N GLY A 452 -29.18 5.69 -6.63
CA GLY A 452 -28.98 6.27 -5.29
C GLY A 452 -28.24 5.37 -4.31
N LYS A 453 -28.12 4.06 -4.60
CA LYS A 453 -27.35 3.11 -3.77
C LYS A 453 -25.88 2.97 -4.18
N LEU A 454 -25.51 3.33 -5.42
CA LEU A 454 -24.10 3.31 -5.88
C LEU A 454 -23.38 4.65 -5.62
N GLY A 455 -24.12 5.76 -5.51
CA GLY A 455 -23.59 7.07 -5.12
C GLY A 455 -23.41 7.27 -3.62
N ALA A 456 -23.78 6.31 -2.78
CA ALA A 456 -23.77 6.42 -1.32
C ALA A 456 -22.38 6.20 -0.66
N PHE A 457 -21.33 5.93 -1.45
CA PHE A 457 -19.96 5.77 -0.96
C PHE A 457 -19.00 6.90 -1.37
N VAL A 458 -19.53 8.02 -1.86
CA VAL A 458 -18.83 9.30 -1.71
C VAL A 458 -19.35 9.86 -0.38
N PRO A 459 -18.54 10.03 0.69
CA PRO A 459 -19.02 10.78 1.82
C PRO A 459 -19.42 12.16 1.28
N GLU A 460 -20.71 12.48 1.35
CA GLU A 460 -21.20 13.84 1.12
C GLU A 460 -20.58 14.65 2.26
N VAL A 461 -19.40 15.26 2.03
CA VAL A 461 -18.58 15.96 3.04
C VAL A 461 -19.27 17.22 3.58
N MET A 462 -20.55 17.44 3.28
CA MET A 462 -21.35 18.46 3.92
C MET A 462 -22.78 17.95 4.13
N PRO A 463 -23.28 17.91 5.38
CA PRO A 463 -24.68 17.59 5.61
C PRO A 463 -25.56 18.66 4.93
N ARG A 464 -26.56 18.21 4.17
CA ARG A 464 -27.67 19.07 3.76
C ARG A 464 -28.73 19.07 4.86
N GLN A 465 -29.19 20.25 5.27
CA GLN A 465 -30.40 20.36 6.07
C GLN A 465 -31.61 19.87 5.24
N SER A 466 -32.62 19.38 5.94
CA SER A 466 -33.83 18.75 5.36
C SER A 466 -34.69 19.70 4.52
N ASP A 467 -34.39 20.99 4.49
CA ASP A 467 -35.11 22.02 3.73
C ASP A 467 -34.52 22.29 2.33
N GLY A 468 -33.42 21.61 1.96
CA GLY A 468 -32.78 21.75 0.65
C GLY A 468 -31.90 22.99 0.50
N THR A 469 -31.69 23.78 1.55
CA THR A 469 -30.75 24.89 1.53
C THR A 469 -29.32 24.41 1.79
N ARG A 470 -28.34 24.99 1.08
CA ARG A 470 -26.92 24.77 1.39
C ARG A 470 -26.61 25.51 2.69
N ILE A 471 -25.91 24.87 3.62
CA ILE A 471 -25.42 25.52 4.85
C ILE A 471 -24.71 26.81 4.45
N GLN A 472 -25.25 27.95 4.86
CA GLN A 472 -24.57 29.22 4.71
C GLN A 472 -23.30 29.19 5.57
N ALA A 473 -22.22 29.66 4.96
CA ALA A 473 -20.94 30.07 5.55
C ALA A 473 -21.00 30.32 7.06
N HIS A 474 -20.06 29.73 7.82
CA HIS A 474 -19.93 30.00 9.26
C HIS A 474 -19.90 31.53 9.49
N PRO A 475 -20.90 32.13 10.14
CA PRO A 475 -21.12 33.58 10.09
C PRO A 475 -19.96 34.39 10.70
N ASN A 476 -19.11 33.75 11.51
CA ASN A 476 -18.01 34.42 12.22
C ASN A 476 -16.61 33.96 11.80
N ASN A 477 -16.45 33.04 10.83
CA ASN A 477 -15.14 32.55 10.44
C ASN A 477 -14.73 33.04 9.04
N LYS A 478 -14.21 34.27 9.00
CA LYS A 478 -13.68 34.89 7.77
C LYS A 478 -12.59 34.04 7.10
N PHE A 479 -11.84 33.21 7.83
CA PHE A 479 -10.79 32.36 7.26
C PHE A 479 -11.37 31.19 6.46
N ILE A 480 -12.37 30.47 7.00
CA ILE A 480 -13.05 29.40 6.27
C ILE A 480 -13.83 29.97 5.08
N ASN A 481 -14.49 31.12 5.25
CA ASN A 481 -15.26 31.74 4.18
C ASN A 481 -14.36 32.31 3.07
N ASN A 482 -13.20 32.85 3.40
CA ASN A 482 -12.23 33.31 2.41
C ASN A 482 -11.54 32.14 1.70
N MET A 483 -11.18 31.06 2.41
CA MET A 483 -10.71 29.84 1.75
C MET A 483 -11.77 29.31 0.79
N GLN A 484 -13.02 29.15 1.23
CA GLN A 484 -14.09 28.60 0.41
C GLN A 484 -14.43 29.48 -0.80
N ALA A 485 -14.42 30.81 -0.65
CA ALA A 485 -14.61 31.76 -1.75
C ALA A 485 -13.41 31.87 -2.71
N GLU A 486 -12.20 31.53 -2.25
CA GLU A 486 -10.99 31.44 -3.07
C GLU A 486 -10.88 30.07 -3.76
N PHE A 487 -11.46 29.02 -3.15
CA PHE A 487 -11.60 27.67 -3.70
C PHE A 487 -12.73 27.54 -4.75
N ASP A 488 -13.81 28.31 -4.64
CA ASP A 488 -14.98 28.23 -5.54
C ASP A 488 -14.80 28.93 -6.91
N LYS A 489 -13.72 29.70 -7.12
CA LYS A 489 -13.52 30.53 -8.33
C LYS A 489 -12.90 29.82 -9.54
N ASP A 490 -12.37 28.61 -9.37
CA ASP A 490 -11.81 27.83 -10.49
C ASP A 490 -12.85 26.80 -10.97
N ASP A 491 -13.46 27.03 -12.14
CA ASP A 491 -14.42 26.13 -12.83
C ASP A 491 -13.92 24.67 -12.97
N GLY A 492 -12.62 24.44 -12.77
CA GLY A 492 -11.99 23.13 -12.76
C GLY A 492 -12.28 22.29 -11.51
N TRP A 493 -12.66 22.85 -10.36
CA TRP A 493 -12.79 22.05 -9.12
C TRP A 493 -13.92 21.03 -9.19
N GLN A 494 -15.10 21.40 -9.68
CA GLN A 494 -16.23 20.45 -9.79
C GLN A 494 -15.94 19.33 -10.78
N HIS A 495 -15.27 19.64 -11.88
CA HIS A 495 -14.79 18.63 -12.83
C HIS A 495 -13.74 17.72 -12.17
N ASN A 496 -12.79 18.30 -11.43
CA ASN A 496 -11.72 17.56 -10.78
C ASN A 496 -12.23 16.66 -9.65
N ALA A 497 -13.15 17.15 -8.82
CA ALA A 497 -13.79 16.38 -7.77
C ALA A 497 -14.62 15.23 -8.34
N ARG A 498 -15.32 15.43 -9.47
CA ARG A 498 -16.03 14.35 -10.19
C ARG A 498 -15.06 13.31 -10.73
N VAL A 499 -14.00 13.73 -11.41
CA VAL A 499 -12.99 12.82 -11.97
C VAL A 499 -12.29 12.01 -10.88
N LEU A 500 -11.89 12.65 -9.77
CA LEU A 500 -11.30 11.95 -8.64
C LEU A 500 -12.31 11.03 -7.94
N GLY A 501 -13.56 11.47 -7.79
CA GLY A 501 -14.64 10.67 -7.21
C GLY A 501 -14.96 9.43 -8.05
N THR A 502 -14.94 9.53 -9.38
CA THR A 502 -15.12 8.37 -10.26
C THR A 502 -13.91 7.45 -10.30
N VAL A 503 -12.67 7.98 -10.23
CA VAL A 503 -11.45 7.17 -10.12
C VAL A 503 -11.48 6.39 -8.81
N PHE A 504 -11.73 7.08 -7.70
CA PHE A 504 -11.81 6.45 -6.38
C PHE A 504 -12.97 5.45 -6.30
N GLY A 505 -14.16 5.85 -6.75
CA GLY A 505 -15.34 4.99 -6.77
C GLY A 505 -15.17 3.78 -7.69
N GLY A 506 -14.57 3.97 -8.86
CA GLY A 506 -14.17 2.87 -9.74
C GLY A 506 -13.17 1.94 -9.07
N GLY A 507 -12.16 2.49 -8.39
CA GLY A 507 -11.15 1.72 -7.66
C GLY A 507 -11.75 0.90 -6.52
N MET A 508 -12.65 1.48 -5.73
CA MET A 508 -13.37 0.77 -4.68
C MET A 508 -14.31 -0.30 -5.24
N LEU A 509 -15.03 -0.02 -6.34
CA LEU A 509 -15.87 -1.01 -7.00
C LEU A 509 -15.06 -2.17 -7.57
N GLY A 510 -13.92 -1.87 -8.20
CA GLY A 510 -13.00 -2.87 -8.74
C GLY A 510 -12.35 -3.71 -7.64
N LEU A 511 -12.02 -3.09 -6.50
CA LEU A 511 -11.54 -3.76 -5.30
C LEU A 511 -12.60 -4.74 -4.79
N THR A 512 -13.82 -4.28 -4.54
CA THR A 512 -14.90 -5.13 -4.03
C THR A 512 -15.22 -6.25 -5.01
N ALA A 513 -15.24 -5.97 -6.32
CA ALA A 513 -15.42 -7.01 -7.34
C ALA A 513 -14.27 -8.03 -7.34
N GLY A 514 -13.02 -7.57 -7.21
CA GLY A 514 -11.82 -8.40 -7.15
C GLY A 514 -11.81 -9.29 -5.90
N GLU A 515 -12.10 -8.73 -4.72
CA GLU A 515 -12.20 -9.46 -3.46
C GLU A 515 -13.34 -10.47 -3.48
N VAL A 516 -14.54 -10.08 -3.94
CA VAL A 516 -15.68 -11.00 -4.05
C VAL A 516 -15.37 -12.13 -5.02
N THR A 517 -14.71 -11.83 -6.14
CA THR A 517 -14.33 -12.86 -7.13
C THR A 517 -13.24 -13.77 -6.59
N GLY A 518 -12.21 -13.22 -5.94
CA GLY A 518 -11.14 -13.99 -5.30
C GLY A 518 -11.68 -14.93 -4.23
N ASN A 519 -12.48 -14.39 -3.30
CA ASN A 519 -13.14 -15.17 -2.25
C ASN A 519 -14.09 -16.23 -2.83
N ALA A 520 -14.86 -15.93 -3.88
CA ALA A 520 -15.75 -16.91 -4.51
C ALA A 520 -14.97 -18.04 -5.22
N ILE A 521 -13.86 -17.72 -5.89
CA ILE A 521 -12.97 -18.73 -6.51
C ILE A 521 -12.36 -19.63 -5.43
N GLU A 522 -11.91 -19.03 -4.33
CA GLU A 522 -11.30 -19.75 -3.22
C GLU A 522 -12.32 -20.60 -2.46
N ASP A 523 -13.52 -20.08 -2.18
CA ASP A 523 -14.62 -20.84 -1.57
C ASP A 523 -15.06 -22.01 -2.47
N GLU A 524 -15.15 -21.83 -3.79
CA GLU A 524 -15.46 -22.92 -4.73
C GLU A 524 -14.34 -23.98 -4.77
N ARG A 525 -13.08 -23.57 -4.64
CA ARG A 525 -11.95 -24.50 -4.52
C ARG A 525 -12.07 -25.30 -3.23
N ARG A 526 -12.36 -24.65 -2.10
CA ARG A 526 -12.57 -25.31 -0.80
C ARG A 526 -13.74 -26.28 -0.84
N ARG A 527 -14.87 -25.87 -1.43
CA ARG A 527 -16.04 -26.73 -1.60
C ARG A 527 -15.71 -27.99 -2.39
N ARG A 528 -15.06 -27.86 -3.55
CA ARG A 528 -14.66 -29.01 -4.38
C ARG A 528 -13.69 -29.95 -3.65
N ASN A 529 -12.67 -29.39 -3.00
CA ASN A 529 -11.72 -30.19 -2.20
C ASN A 529 -12.40 -30.92 -1.04
N PHE A 530 -13.39 -30.28 -0.40
CA PHE A 530 -14.17 -30.90 0.66
C PHE A 530 -15.09 -32.00 0.12
N GLU A 531 -15.84 -31.75 -0.96
CA GLU A 531 -16.74 -32.72 -1.60
C GLU A 531 -15.99 -33.96 -2.10
N GLU A 532 -14.80 -33.80 -2.66
CA GLU A 532 -13.93 -34.90 -3.10
C GLU A 532 -13.52 -35.80 -1.92
N ARG A 533 -13.29 -35.20 -0.74
CA ARG A 533 -12.84 -35.92 0.46
C ARG A 533 -13.98 -36.46 1.31
N ASN A 534 -15.13 -35.81 1.28
CA ASN A 534 -16.28 -36.08 2.12
C ASN A 534 -17.54 -36.23 1.25
N PRO A 535 -17.58 -37.24 0.37
CA PRO A 535 -18.68 -37.41 -0.56
C PRO A 535 -20.00 -37.58 0.19
N GLY A 536 -21.01 -36.78 -0.18
CA GLY A 536 -22.35 -36.82 0.41
C GLY A 536 -22.55 -35.91 1.63
N ILE A 537 -21.52 -35.18 2.07
CA ILE A 537 -21.66 -34.15 3.11
C ILE A 537 -21.73 -32.77 2.44
N ASP A 538 -22.76 -31.98 2.76
CA ASP A 538 -22.88 -30.61 2.27
C ASP A 538 -21.88 -29.68 2.98
N TYR A 539 -21.04 -29.01 2.19
CA TYR A 539 -19.95 -28.16 2.70
C TYR A 539 -20.46 -26.99 3.55
N GLU A 540 -21.54 -26.33 3.13
CA GLU A 540 -22.10 -25.17 3.85
C GLU A 540 -22.68 -25.58 5.20
N THR A 541 -23.40 -26.70 5.24
CA THR A 541 -23.92 -27.28 6.49
C THR A 541 -22.78 -27.66 7.44
N TYR A 542 -21.72 -28.31 6.92
CA TYR A 542 -20.54 -28.63 7.73
C TYR A 542 -19.87 -27.37 8.27
N ARG A 543 -19.62 -26.36 7.41
CA ARG A 543 -18.97 -25.09 7.80
C ARG A 543 -19.76 -24.36 8.89
N ALA A 544 -21.09 -24.33 8.78
CA ALA A 544 -21.95 -23.74 9.80
C ALA A 544 -21.87 -24.49 11.14
N ASN A 545 -21.93 -25.83 11.11
CA ASN A 545 -21.83 -26.65 12.31
C ASN A 545 -20.45 -26.56 12.96
N ALA A 546 -19.38 -26.58 12.16
CA ALA A 546 -18.01 -26.43 12.63
C ALA A 546 -17.80 -25.07 13.33
N LYS A 547 -18.32 -23.99 12.75
CA LYS A 547 -18.26 -22.65 13.36
C LYS A 547 -19.03 -22.59 14.68
N GLN A 548 -20.18 -23.25 14.77
CA GLN A 548 -20.95 -23.33 16.01
C GLN A 548 -20.23 -24.16 17.07
N LEU A 549 -19.68 -25.33 16.71
CA LEU A 549 -18.89 -26.19 17.60
C LEU A 549 -17.66 -25.47 18.15
N LEU A 550 -16.94 -24.73 17.31
CA LEU A 550 -15.81 -23.92 17.75
C LEU A 550 -16.24 -22.84 18.73
N LYS A 551 -17.30 -22.11 18.42
CA LYS A 551 -17.85 -21.10 19.32
C LYS A 551 -18.23 -21.72 20.66
N ASP A 552 -18.96 -22.83 20.66
CA ASP A 552 -19.39 -23.52 21.88
C ASP A 552 -18.19 -24.04 22.68
N LYS A 553 -17.16 -24.57 22.01
CA LYS A 553 -15.89 -24.99 22.64
C LYS A 553 -15.24 -23.83 23.39
N TYR A 554 -15.09 -22.66 22.78
CA TYR A 554 -14.43 -21.52 23.42
C TYR A 554 -15.32 -20.83 24.47
N ASP A 555 -16.64 -20.80 24.27
CA ASP A 555 -17.59 -20.33 25.27
C ASP A 555 -17.55 -21.22 26.53
N LEU A 556 -17.45 -22.55 26.36
CA LEU A 556 -17.26 -23.48 27.48
C LEU A 556 -15.90 -23.31 28.16
N MET A 557 -14.82 -23.09 27.40
CA MET A 557 -13.50 -22.81 27.96
C MET A 557 -13.51 -21.53 28.80
N LYS A 558 -14.20 -20.49 28.32
CA LYS A 558 -14.38 -19.21 29.02
C LYS A 558 -15.25 -19.33 30.26
N ALA A 559 -16.28 -20.18 30.21
CA ALA A 559 -17.19 -20.43 31.32
C ALA A 559 -16.55 -21.29 32.43
N ASN A 560 -15.44 -21.98 32.16
CA ASN A 560 -14.80 -22.84 33.14
C ASN A 560 -13.85 -22.03 34.06
N PRO A 561 -14.23 -21.76 35.34
CA PRO A 561 -13.39 -20.98 36.25
C PRO A 561 -12.06 -21.70 36.59
N SER A 562 -11.99 -23.03 36.46
CA SER A 562 -10.75 -23.78 36.68
C SER A 562 -9.76 -23.65 35.52
N ALA A 563 -10.21 -23.19 34.34
CA ALA A 563 -9.33 -23.04 33.17
C ALA A 563 -8.25 -21.96 33.41
N ALA A 564 -8.57 -20.89 34.15
CA ALA A 564 -7.59 -19.89 34.55
C ALA A 564 -6.55 -20.47 35.52
N GLU A 565 -7.00 -21.19 36.56
CA GLU A 565 -6.10 -21.84 37.52
C GLU A 565 -5.24 -22.95 36.90
N GLU A 566 -5.81 -23.80 36.06
CA GLU A 566 -5.06 -24.84 35.35
C GLU A 566 -4.02 -24.25 34.42
N ARG A 567 -4.29 -23.08 33.82
CA ARG A 567 -3.33 -22.38 32.99
C ARG A 567 -2.20 -21.76 33.79
N GLU A 568 -2.47 -21.08 34.91
CA GLU A 568 -1.40 -20.61 35.81
C GLU A 568 -0.53 -21.78 36.27
N LYS A 569 -1.16 -22.90 36.67
CA LYS A 569 -0.44 -24.13 37.01
C LYS A 569 0.40 -24.63 35.83
N SER A 570 -0.12 -24.63 34.60
CA SER A 570 0.63 -25.03 33.40
C SER A 570 1.81 -24.09 33.05
N ARG A 571 1.70 -22.79 33.32
CA ARG A 571 2.77 -21.79 33.13
C ARG A 571 3.90 -21.97 34.12
N THR A 572 3.62 -22.43 35.34
CA THR A 572 4.63 -22.62 36.41
C THR A 572 5.51 -23.86 36.28
N GLY A 573 5.58 -24.50 35.11
CA GLY A 573 6.61 -25.51 34.83
C GLY A 573 6.28 -26.91 35.37
N PHE A 574 5.07 -27.40 35.12
CA PHE A 574 4.74 -28.81 35.33
C PHE A 574 5.52 -29.70 34.35
N SER A 575 6.15 -30.77 34.86
CA SER A 575 7.00 -31.66 34.08
C SER A 575 6.29 -32.22 32.84
N LYS A 576 7.00 -32.40 31.71
CA LYS A 576 6.45 -32.96 30.45
C LYS A 576 5.62 -34.24 30.65
N ARG A 577 5.92 -35.07 31.65
CA ARG A 577 5.14 -36.28 31.98
C ARG A 577 3.74 -35.96 32.51
N SER A 578 3.62 -34.97 33.38
CA SER A 578 2.32 -34.52 33.90
C SER A 578 1.47 -33.84 32.82
N GLN A 579 2.11 -33.13 31.88
CA GLN A 579 1.44 -32.60 30.69
C GLN A 579 0.94 -33.73 29.78
N GLN A 580 1.72 -34.79 29.57
CA GLN A 580 1.31 -35.95 28.78
C GLN A 580 0.12 -36.70 29.42
N GLN A 581 0.14 -36.86 30.74
CA GLN A 581 -0.96 -37.49 31.48
C GLN A 581 -2.23 -36.62 31.46
N ALA A 582 -2.09 -35.31 31.64
CA ALA A 582 -3.21 -34.38 31.54
C ALA A 582 -3.79 -34.32 30.12
N LEU A 583 -2.94 -34.36 29.08
CA LEU A 583 -3.36 -34.43 27.68
C LEU A 583 -4.10 -35.72 27.37
N ASN A 584 -3.59 -36.88 27.80
CA ASN A 584 -4.28 -38.15 27.62
C ASN A 584 -5.64 -38.16 28.33
N THR A 585 -5.73 -37.55 29.52
CA THR A 585 -6.99 -37.45 30.27
C THR A 585 -7.97 -36.50 29.60
N LYS A 586 -7.51 -35.35 29.09
CA LYS A 586 -8.32 -34.38 28.35
C LYS A 586 -8.79 -34.92 27.00
N ALA A 587 -7.94 -35.65 26.28
CA ALA A 587 -8.33 -36.32 25.04
C ALA A 587 -9.45 -37.35 25.29
N LEU A 588 -9.35 -38.12 26.39
CA LEU A 588 -10.41 -39.05 26.79
C LEU A 588 -11.71 -38.31 27.13
N GLN A 589 -11.63 -37.20 27.87
CA GLN A 589 -12.80 -36.39 28.22
C GLN A 589 -13.45 -35.76 26.99
N GLN A 590 -12.66 -35.21 26.06
CA GLN A 590 -13.15 -34.66 24.80
C GLN A 590 -13.79 -35.74 23.93
N GLN A 591 -13.19 -36.91 23.84
CA GLN A 591 -13.77 -38.05 23.12
C GLN A 591 -15.12 -38.46 23.74
N THR A 592 -15.21 -38.50 25.07
CA THR A 592 -16.47 -38.78 25.78
C THR A 592 -17.54 -37.71 25.48
N LEU A 593 -17.13 -36.45 25.37
CA LEU A 593 -18.05 -35.32 25.12
C LEU A 593 -18.53 -35.31 23.65
N VAL A 594 -17.65 -35.64 22.70
CA VAL A 594 -18.01 -35.87 21.29
C VAL A 594 -18.98 -37.05 21.17
N ASP A 595 -18.69 -38.16 21.84
CA ASP A 595 -19.59 -39.32 21.85
C ASP A 595 -20.97 -38.94 22.41
N GLN A 596 -21.04 -38.14 23.48
CA GLN A 596 -22.31 -37.64 24.03
C GLN A 596 -23.09 -36.74 23.06
N ILE A 597 -22.40 -35.87 22.30
CA ILE A 597 -23.03 -35.00 21.31
C ILE A 597 -23.56 -35.84 20.14
N VAL A 598 -22.78 -36.81 19.65
CA VAL A 598 -23.20 -37.73 18.58
C VAL A 598 -24.40 -38.57 19.02
N ASP A 599 -24.40 -39.07 20.26
CA ASP A 599 -25.53 -39.82 20.83
C ASP A 599 -26.79 -38.94 20.96
N GLN A 600 -26.63 -37.67 21.36
CA GLN A 600 -27.75 -36.73 21.40
C GLN A 600 -28.32 -36.45 20.02
N ASP A 601 -27.48 -36.26 19.00
CA ASP A 601 -27.93 -35.98 17.64
C ASP A 601 -28.62 -37.20 17.01
N LEU A 602 -28.09 -38.40 17.24
CA LEU A 602 -28.73 -39.66 16.85
C LEU A 602 -30.11 -39.82 17.52
N ARG A 603 -30.24 -39.47 18.81
CA ARG A 603 -31.55 -39.48 19.50
C ARG A 603 -32.51 -38.46 18.90
N GLN A 604 -32.07 -37.24 18.60
CA GLN A 604 -32.91 -36.23 17.95
C GLN A 604 -33.35 -36.65 16.54
N GLN A 605 -32.48 -37.30 15.78
CA GLN A 605 -32.83 -37.86 14.47
C GLN A 605 -33.84 -39.01 14.60
N ALA A 606 -33.67 -39.89 15.60
CA ALA A 606 -34.63 -40.95 15.90
C ALA A 606 -36.00 -40.37 16.30
N ASP A 607 -36.04 -39.31 17.11
CA ASP A 607 -37.28 -38.62 17.50
C ASP A 607 -37.97 -37.94 16.30
N LYS A 608 -37.20 -37.36 15.37
CA LYS A 608 -37.72 -36.81 14.11
C LYS A 608 -38.28 -37.92 13.20
N ALA A 609 -37.62 -39.06 13.11
CA ALA A 609 -38.12 -40.20 12.35
C ALA A 609 -39.42 -40.76 12.96
N MET A 610 -39.47 -40.90 14.28
CA MET A 610 -40.65 -41.33 15.04
C MET A 610 -41.83 -40.37 14.89
N SER A 611 -41.60 -39.05 15.00
CA SER A 611 -42.65 -38.05 14.78
C SER A 611 -43.18 -38.04 13.34
N THR A 612 -42.31 -38.29 12.35
CA THR A 612 -42.72 -38.44 10.94
C THR A 612 -43.60 -39.69 10.73
N GLN A 613 -43.25 -40.81 11.36
CA GLN A 613 -44.08 -42.02 11.34
C GLN A 613 -45.44 -41.78 12.03
N GLN A 614 -45.46 -41.10 13.18
CA GLN A 614 -46.70 -40.75 13.87
C GLN A 614 -47.58 -39.82 13.03
N TRP A 615 -47.00 -38.83 12.35
CA TRP A 615 -47.71 -37.96 11.42
C TRP A 615 -48.32 -38.74 10.25
N ALA A 616 -47.56 -39.68 9.67
CA ALA A 616 -48.03 -40.54 8.58
C ALA A 616 -49.19 -41.45 9.03
N LEU A 617 -49.10 -42.03 10.23
CA LEU A 617 -50.18 -42.81 10.84
C LEU A 617 -51.44 -41.96 11.09
N GLY A 618 -51.28 -40.73 11.58
CA GLY A 618 -52.41 -39.80 11.76
C GLY A 618 -53.08 -39.42 10.43
N LYS A 619 -52.30 -39.20 9.36
CA LYS A 619 -52.80 -38.96 8.00
C LYS A 619 -53.58 -40.16 7.45
N SER A 620 -53.06 -41.37 7.67
CA SER A 620 -53.73 -42.63 7.31
C SER A 620 -55.10 -42.74 7.96
N GLN A 621 -55.19 -42.54 9.28
CA GLN A 621 -56.44 -42.57 10.03
C GLN A 621 -57.45 -41.53 9.54
N ALA A 622 -57.00 -40.30 9.26
CA ALA A 622 -57.87 -39.25 8.73
C ALA A 622 -58.44 -39.58 7.34
N ILE A 623 -57.65 -40.28 6.50
CA ILE A 623 -58.12 -40.76 5.18
C ILE A 623 -59.18 -41.86 5.37
N ASP A 624 -58.95 -42.81 6.27
CA ASP A 624 -59.89 -43.90 6.56
C ASP A 624 -61.22 -43.36 7.10
N GLU A 625 -61.18 -42.37 8.00
CA GLU A 625 -62.38 -41.68 8.49
C GLU A 625 -63.16 -40.99 7.37
N GLU A 626 -62.48 -40.29 6.46
CA GLU A 626 -63.12 -39.61 5.33
C GLU A 626 -63.74 -40.61 4.35
N ILE A 627 -63.06 -41.74 4.08
CA ILE A 627 -63.63 -42.84 3.30
C ILE A 627 -64.88 -43.39 3.99
N GLY A 628 -64.84 -43.58 5.31
CA GLY A 628 -65.99 -43.99 6.10
C GLY A 628 -67.19 -43.05 5.96
N ARG A 629 -66.97 -41.73 6.10
CA ARG A 629 -68.02 -40.71 5.92
C ARG A 629 -68.61 -40.73 4.51
N ARG A 630 -67.78 -40.91 3.48
CA ARG A 630 -68.26 -41.00 2.08
C ARG A 630 -69.11 -42.25 1.85
N ARG A 631 -68.78 -43.37 2.47
CA ARG A 631 -69.60 -44.59 2.41
C ARG A 631 -70.94 -44.41 3.11
N ALA A 632 -70.95 -43.77 4.28
CA ALA A 632 -72.20 -43.47 5.01
C ALA A 632 -73.13 -42.56 4.19
N ARG A 633 -72.61 -41.50 3.57
CA ARG A 633 -73.41 -40.62 2.69
C ARG A 633 -74.00 -41.36 1.49
N LYS A 634 -73.23 -42.23 0.84
CA LYS A 634 -73.75 -43.06 -0.25
C LYS A 634 -74.91 -43.96 0.20
N GLN A 635 -74.82 -44.53 1.40
CA GLN A 635 -75.91 -45.35 1.94
C GLN A 635 -77.15 -44.53 2.27
N GLU A 636 -77.01 -43.27 2.69
CA GLU A 636 -78.13 -42.35 2.87
C GLU A 636 -78.77 -41.95 1.53
N GLU A 637 -77.97 -41.72 0.48
CA GLU A 637 -78.44 -41.40 -0.87
C GLU A 637 -79.14 -42.60 -1.55
N GLU A 638 -78.74 -43.83 -1.22
CA GLU A 638 -79.34 -45.06 -1.75
C GLU A 638 -80.62 -45.49 -1.01
N GLN A 639 -81.03 -44.80 0.06
CA GLN A 639 -82.33 -45.08 0.68
C GLN A 639 -83.45 -44.65 -0.29
N PRO A 640 -84.30 -45.59 -0.74
CA PRO A 640 -85.35 -45.28 -1.69
C PRO A 640 -86.31 -44.29 -1.05
N MET A 641 -86.43 -43.09 -1.64
CA MET A 641 -87.48 -42.14 -1.28
C MET A 641 -88.83 -42.84 -1.42
N THR A 642 -89.39 -43.22 -0.27
CA THR A 642 -90.75 -43.71 -0.18
C THR A 642 -91.66 -42.52 -0.44
N ILE A 643 -92.11 -42.39 -1.69
CA ILE A 643 -93.15 -41.43 -2.05
C ILE A 643 -94.45 -41.94 -1.42
N PRO A 644 -95.06 -41.22 -0.45
CA PRO A 644 -96.36 -41.62 0.07
C PRO A 644 -97.42 -41.37 -1.01
N PHE A 645 -98.16 -42.42 -1.35
CA PHE A 645 -99.31 -42.38 -2.26
C PHE A 645 -100.56 -41.84 -1.57
#